data_AF-A0A8T0WKD7-F1
#
_entry.id   AF-A0A8T0WKD7-F1
#
_cell.length_a   1.000
_cell.length_b   1.000
_cell.length_c   1.000
_cell.angle_alpha   90.00
_cell.angle_beta   90.00
_cell.angle_gamma   90.00
#
_symmetry.space_group_name_H-M   'P 1'
#
loop_
_entity.id
_entity.type
_entity.pdbx_description
1 polymer ?
#
loop_
_entity_poly.entity_id
_entity_poly.type
_entity_poly.pdbx_seq_one_letter_code
_entity_poly.pdbx_strand_id
1 'polypeptide(L)'
;MLPSKRSAGSDGAQSKRPKLGDNGASNGTRNGVPPAIDEDLHSRQLAVYGRETMRRLFASDVLVSGLNGLGAEIAKNLALAGVRSVTVHDVKDVDMWDLSANFFLSDQDIGNNRALACVSKLQELNNAVLVSALTQELTKEHLSKFQAVVFTDISLDKAYEFDDYCHSHHPPIAFIKAQVSGLFGSVFCDFGPEFTVLDVDGEDPHTGIIASISNDSPAMVSCVDDERLEFQDGDLVVFSEVQGMEELNDGKPRKVKNARPFSFTIEEDTGSYGVYSKGGIVTQVKEPKVLRFKSLRDAMKDPGDFLLSDFSKFERSPVIHLAFQALDSFRKEHGRYPTAGCEQDAQSFLKFVADINEASIDSKQEKIDDKLLRHFASGSRAVLNPMAAMFGGIVGQEVVKACSGKFHPLYQFFYFDSVESLPTYQLDPQDLKPSNSRYDAQISVFGSKLQKKLQDANIFIVGSGALGCEFLKNLALMGVSCSSKSKLTITDDDVIEKSNLSRQFLFRDWNIGQAKSTVAAAAARAINPSLQIGALQNRACPDTESVFHDTFWDGLDVVINALDNVNARMYMDMRCLYFQKPLLESGTLGAKCNTQMVIPHLTENYGASRDPPEKQAPMCTVHSFPHNIDHCLTWARSEFEGLLEKTPNEVNSFLSNPTQYSAAMRKAGDAQARELLERVSECLGKERCITFEDCITWARLRFEDYFSNRVKQLTFTFPEDASTSTGTPFWSAPKRFPRPLQFSATDSSHIHLIMSASILRAESFGIAIPDWAKNTSKLADAVNKVAVPEFEPKKGVNIVTDEKATNLSSASVDDVAVIDDLLSKLEECAKNLPPGFQMKPIQFEKHS
;
A
#
# COMPACT_ATOMS: atom_id res chain seq x y z
N MET A 1 37.03 -26.62 57.02
CA MET A 1 37.31 -25.88 58.28
C MET A 1 36.54 -24.57 58.26
N LEU A 2 35.78 -24.29 59.32
CA LEU A 2 35.37 -22.94 59.78
C LEU A 2 36.31 -22.56 60.96
N PRO A 3 36.44 -21.30 61.45
CA PRO A 3 35.49 -20.16 61.47
C PRO A 3 36.03 -18.87 60.78
N SER A 4 35.24 -17.89 60.31
CA SER A 4 34.18 -17.03 60.90
C SER A 4 34.65 -15.74 61.59
N LYS A 5 34.08 -14.60 61.16
CA LYS A 5 33.56 -13.53 62.03
C LYS A 5 32.53 -12.65 61.28
N ARG A 6 31.46 -12.29 61.99
CA ARG A 6 30.34 -11.39 61.59
C ARG A 6 30.70 -9.93 61.98
N SER A 7 29.97 -8.82 61.73
CA SER A 7 28.61 -8.46 61.23
C SER A 7 28.66 -6.95 60.78
N ALA A 8 27.62 -6.18 60.41
CA ALA A 8 26.15 -6.32 60.32
C ALA A 8 25.53 -5.27 59.36
N GLY A 9 24.28 -5.48 58.92
CA GLY A 9 23.31 -4.44 58.50
C GLY A 9 23.40 -3.93 57.04
N SER A 10 22.29 -3.66 56.33
CA SER A 10 20.88 -4.06 56.54
C SER A 10 20.06 -3.85 55.26
N ASP A 11 19.08 -4.73 55.05
CA ASP A 11 17.90 -4.63 54.18
C ASP A 11 18.06 -4.46 52.66
N GLY A 12 17.61 -5.48 51.91
CA GLY A 12 17.52 -5.48 50.45
C GLY A 12 16.07 -5.41 49.97
N ALA A 13 15.87 -4.72 48.84
CA ALA A 13 14.60 -4.72 48.11
C ALA A 13 14.60 -5.84 47.05
N GLN A 14 13.77 -6.87 47.25
CA GLN A 14 13.57 -7.91 46.23
C GLN A 14 12.71 -7.38 45.06
N SER A 15 13.18 -7.61 43.84
CA SER A 15 12.42 -7.38 42.60
C SER A 15 11.12 -8.18 42.61
N LYS A 16 9.97 -7.49 42.50
CA LYS A 16 8.65 -8.13 42.38
C LYS A 16 8.42 -8.59 40.96
N ARG A 17 8.36 -9.91 40.75
CA ARG A 17 7.64 -10.48 39.60
C ARG A 17 6.16 -10.08 39.68
N PRO A 18 5.50 -9.68 38.57
CA PRO A 18 4.05 -9.52 38.56
C PRO A 18 3.39 -10.90 38.73
N LYS A 19 2.40 -11.00 39.62
CA LYS A 19 1.56 -12.20 39.75
C LYS A 19 0.58 -12.21 38.57
N LEU A 20 0.30 -13.40 38.02
CA LEU A 20 -0.92 -13.59 37.23
C LEU A 20 -2.12 -13.27 38.13
N GLY A 21 -2.94 -12.31 37.70
CA GLY A 21 -4.23 -12.02 38.30
C GLY A 21 -5.29 -12.88 37.63
N ASP A 22 -5.96 -13.71 38.43
CA ASP A 22 -7.16 -14.44 38.02
C ASP A 22 -8.31 -13.44 37.83
N ASN A 23 -8.63 -13.12 36.57
CA ASN A 23 -9.75 -12.27 36.19
C ASN A 23 -10.85 -13.13 35.60
N GLY A 24 -11.79 -13.55 36.45
CA GLY A 24 -12.97 -14.30 36.05
C GLY A 24 -13.82 -13.54 35.01
N ALA A 25 -14.44 -14.29 34.10
CA ALA A 25 -15.24 -13.75 33.02
C ALA A 25 -16.47 -12.97 33.53
N SER A 26 -16.41 -11.64 33.45
CA SER A 26 -17.60 -10.79 33.55
C SER A 26 -18.12 -10.48 32.13
N ASN A 27 -19.23 -11.11 31.75
CA ASN A 27 -20.00 -10.70 30.57
C ASN A 27 -20.58 -9.29 30.78
N GLY A 28 -19.82 -8.28 30.38
CA GLY A 28 -20.23 -6.88 30.36
C GLY A 28 -20.33 -6.38 28.92
N THR A 29 -21.55 -6.11 28.46
CA THR A 29 -21.81 -5.47 27.18
C THR A 29 -21.21 -4.06 27.16
N ARG A 30 -20.00 -3.92 26.59
CA ARG A 30 -19.41 -2.61 26.30
C ARG A 30 -20.19 -1.96 25.16
N ASN A 31 -21.19 -1.15 25.50
CA ASN A 31 -21.56 0.01 24.70
C ASN A 31 -20.34 0.94 24.69
N GLY A 32 -19.47 0.78 23.68
CA GLY A 32 -18.17 1.42 23.61
C GLY A 32 -17.93 2.02 22.24
N VAL A 33 -17.37 3.23 22.24
CA VAL A 33 -16.84 3.91 21.05
C VAL A 33 -15.93 2.93 20.29
N PRO A 34 -16.01 2.84 18.95
CA PRO A 34 -15.11 1.99 18.17
C PRO A 34 -13.65 2.28 18.54
N PRO A 35 -12.77 1.26 18.66
CA PRO A 35 -11.36 1.51 18.94
C PRO A 35 -10.81 2.48 17.90
N ALA A 36 -10.10 3.51 18.37
CA ALA A 36 -9.48 4.48 17.49
C ALA A 36 -8.49 3.76 16.57
N ILE A 37 -8.53 4.06 15.27
CA ILE A 37 -7.59 3.49 14.31
C ILE A 37 -6.21 4.05 14.62
N ASP A 38 -5.21 3.17 14.81
CA ASP A 38 -3.80 3.59 14.87
C ASP A 38 -3.38 3.99 13.45
N GLU A 39 -3.50 5.29 13.15
CA GLU A 39 -3.21 5.83 11.82
C GLU A 39 -1.72 5.74 11.46
N ASP A 40 -0.81 5.72 12.44
CA ASP A 40 0.62 5.53 12.16
C ASP A 40 0.87 4.13 11.59
N LEU A 41 0.38 3.09 12.31
CA LEU A 41 0.55 1.68 11.95
C LEU A 41 -0.16 1.34 10.64
N HIS A 42 -1.42 1.79 10.51
CA HIS A 42 -2.29 1.41 9.40
C HIS A 42 -2.33 2.42 8.25
N SER A 43 -1.58 3.52 8.30
CA SER A 43 -1.56 4.60 7.29
C SER A 43 -1.69 4.13 5.83
N ARG A 44 -0.91 3.12 5.42
CA ARG A 44 -0.93 2.60 4.04
C ARG A 44 -2.10 1.68 3.73
N GLN A 45 -2.61 0.90 4.69
CA GLN A 45 -3.84 0.13 4.52
C GLN A 45 -5.08 1.04 4.52
N LEU A 46 -5.05 2.11 5.32
CA LEU A 46 -6.13 3.09 5.39
C LEU A 46 -6.37 3.81 4.06
N ALA A 47 -5.29 4.07 3.30
CA ALA A 47 -5.36 4.63 1.95
C ALA A 47 -5.96 3.68 0.90
N VAL A 48 -6.00 2.36 1.15
CA VAL A 48 -6.54 1.35 0.22
C VAL A 48 -7.97 0.97 0.59
N TYR A 49 -8.22 0.81 1.89
CA TYR A 49 -9.49 0.32 2.42
C TYR A 49 -10.45 1.44 2.83
N GLY A 50 -9.93 2.58 3.29
CA GLY A 50 -10.74 3.65 3.88
C GLY A 50 -11.15 3.37 5.34
N ARG A 51 -11.49 4.44 6.07
CA ARG A 51 -11.81 4.40 7.51
C ARG A 51 -12.97 3.46 7.87
N GLU A 52 -13.97 3.37 7.01
CA GLU A 52 -15.19 2.58 7.29
C GLU A 52 -14.94 1.07 7.15
N THR A 53 -14.28 0.64 6.07
CA THR A 53 -13.80 -0.73 5.88
C THR A 53 -12.97 -1.20 7.08
N MET A 54 -11.98 -0.41 7.49
CA MET A 54 -11.11 -0.72 8.63
C MET A 54 -11.89 -0.95 9.92
N ARG A 55 -12.89 -0.12 10.23
CA ARG A 55 -13.74 -0.32 11.43
C ARG A 55 -14.49 -1.65 11.43
N ARG A 56 -14.96 -2.10 10.26
CA ARG A 56 -15.68 -3.37 10.11
C ARG A 56 -14.76 -4.57 10.27
N LEU A 57 -13.56 -4.51 9.69
CA LEU A 57 -12.50 -5.49 9.92
C LEU A 57 -12.14 -5.58 11.41
N PHE A 58 -11.92 -4.45 12.06
CA PHE A 58 -11.56 -4.37 13.49
C PHE A 58 -12.68 -4.88 14.44
N ALA A 59 -13.88 -5.10 13.91
CA ALA A 59 -15.01 -5.69 14.62
C ALA A 59 -15.26 -7.17 14.30
N SER A 60 -14.51 -7.76 13.35
CA SER A 60 -14.76 -9.10 12.79
C SER A 60 -13.88 -10.20 13.41
N ASP A 61 -14.50 -11.29 13.87
CA ASP A 61 -13.82 -12.53 14.25
C ASP A 61 -13.76 -13.49 13.06
N VAL A 62 -12.57 -14.07 12.81
CA VAL A 62 -12.33 -14.98 11.68
C VAL A 62 -11.75 -16.31 12.18
N LEU A 63 -12.23 -17.41 11.58
CA LEU A 63 -11.67 -18.76 11.77
C LEU A 63 -10.82 -19.15 10.56
N VAL A 64 -9.62 -19.69 10.79
CA VAL A 64 -8.79 -20.34 9.76
C VAL A 64 -8.54 -21.79 10.17
N SER A 65 -9.07 -22.73 9.40
CA SER A 65 -9.04 -24.17 9.67
C SER A 65 -8.13 -24.93 8.70
N GLY A 66 -7.10 -25.58 9.26
CA GLY A 66 -5.95 -26.17 8.59
C GLY A 66 -4.76 -25.22 8.64
N LEU A 67 -3.72 -25.54 9.42
CA LEU A 67 -2.52 -24.70 9.62
C LEU A 67 -1.27 -25.31 8.97
N ASN A 68 -1.44 -25.77 7.74
CA ASN A 68 -0.34 -25.92 6.78
C ASN A 68 0.15 -24.53 6.31
N GLY A 69 1.06 -24.48 5.32
CA GLY A 69 1.58 -23.21 4.80
C GLY A 69 0.52 -22.24 4.26
N LEU A 70 -0.56 -22.74 3.64
CA LEU A 70 -1.64 -21.88 3.14
C LEU A 70 -2.42 -21.24 4.30
N GLY A 71 -2.74 -22.02 5.33
CA GLY A 71 -3.39 -21.49 6.54
C GLY A 71 -2.53 -20.47 7.28
N ALA A 72 -1.22 -20.70 7.35
CA ALA A 72 -0.26 -19.78 7.95
C ALA A 72 -0.21 -18.42 7.22
N GLU A 73 -0.18 -18.42 5.88
CA GLU A 73 -0.24 -17.20 5.08
C GLU A 73 -1.55 -16.42 5.27
N ILE A 74 -2.69 -17.12 5.27
CA ILE A 74 -4.00 -16.50 5.50
C ILE A 74 -4.03 -15.86 6.89
N ALA A 75 -3.66 -16.62 7.94
CA ALA A 75 -3.64 -16.11 9.31
C ALA A 75 -2.68 -14.91 9.49
N LYS A 76 -1.50 -14.94 8.84
CA LYS A 76 -0.56 -13.82 8.80
C LYS A 76 -1.20 -12.57 8.18
N ASN A 77 -1.80 -12.70 7.01
CA ASN A 77 -2.45 -11.57 6.31
C ASN A 77 -3.61 -10.98 7.13
N LEU A 78 -4.41 -11.82 7.80
CA LEU A 78 -5.53 -11.37 8.65
C LEU A 78 -5.06 -10.65 9.92
N ALA A 79 -4.01 -11.15 10.59
CA ALA A 79 -3.42 -10.47 11.75
C ALA A 79 -2.85 -9.09 11.37
N LEU A 80 -2.20 -8.99 10.21
CA LEU A 80 -1.67 -7.73 9.68
C LEU A 80 -2.76 -6.76 9.18
N ALA A 81 -3.89 -7.29 8.67
CA ALA A 81 -5.07 -6.49 8.31
C ALA A 81 -5.81 -5.93 9.54
N GLY A 82 -5.58 -6.47 10.74
CA GLY A 82 -6.10 -5.94 12.00
C GLY A 82 -7.52 -6.40 12.35
N VAL A 83 -7.93 -7.62 11.95
CA VAL A 83 -9.25 -8.16 12.36
C VAL A 83 -9.39 -8.26 13.89
N ARG A 84 -10.62 -8.31 14.45
CA ARG A 84 -10.82 -8.39 15.91
C ARG A 84 -10.12 -9.60 16.53
N SER A 85 -10.29 -10.76 15.91
CA SER A 85 -9.59 -11.98 16.30
C SER A 85 -9.36 -12.92 15.12
N VAL A 86 -8.26 -13.67 15.21
CA VAL A 86 -7.96 -14.81 14.33
C VAL A 86 -7.92 -16.06 15.20
N THR A 87 -8.90 -16.93 15.04
CA THR A 87 -8.87 -18.27 15.64
C THR A 87 -8.27 -19.24 14.62
N VAL A 88 -7.14 -19.85 14.97
CA VAL A 88 -6.49 -20.90 14.17
C VAL A 88 -6.96 -22.28 14.63
N HIS A 89 -7.35 -23.16 13.71
CA HIS A 89 -7.82 -24.50 14.01
C HIS A 89 -7.02 -25.55 13.24
N ASP A 90 -6.46 -26.54 13.91
CA ASP A 90 -5.94 -27.75 13.28
C ASP A 90 -5.92 -28.89 14.32
N VAL A 91 -6.32 -30.09 13.93
CA VAL A 91 -6.27 -31.30 14.76
C VAL A 91 -4.97 -32.10 14.57
N LYS A 92 -4.15 -31.74 13.58
CA LYS A 92 -2.93 -32.46 13.21
C LYS A 92 -1.69 -31.92 13.92
N ASP A 93 -0.75 -32.81 14.14
CA ASP A 93 0.60 -32.46 14.58
C ASP A 93 1.48 -32.04 13.40
N VAL A 94 2.53 -31.27 13.69
CA VAL A 94 3.52 -30.79 12.72
C VAL A 94 4.30 -31.98 12.17
N ASP A 95 4.34 -32.10 10.84
CA ASP A 95 5.20 -33.03 10.12
C ASP A 95 6.32 -32.28 9.36
N MET A 96 7.28 -33.04 8.81
CA MET A 96 8.41 -32.47 8.06
C MET A 96 7.98 -31.74 6.77
N TRP A 97 6.82 -32.06 6.21
CA TRP A 97 6.31 -31.42 4.98
C TRP A 97 5.73 -30.04 5.27
N ASP A 98 5.19 -29.80 6.47
CA ASP A 98 4.67 -28.48 6.84
C ASP A 98 5.78 -27.41 6.79
N LEU A 99 7.02 -27.76 7.14
CA LEU A 99 8.19 -26.87 7.12
C LEU A 99 8.61 -26.42 5.69
N SER A 100 8.02 -27.00 4.63
CA SER A 100 8.18 -26.53 3.24
C SER A 100 7.42 -25.23 2.95
N ALA A 101 6.37 -24.91 3.73
CA ALA A 101 5.54 -23.72 3.47
C ALA A 101 5.03 -22.97 4.70
N ASN A 102 5.01 -23.56 5.89
CA ASN A 102 4.65 -22.87 7.12
C ASN A 102 5.91 -22.24 7.77
N PHE A 103 6.13 -20.95 7.51
CA PHE A 103 7.24 -20.15 8.06
C PHE A 103 7.16 -19.90 9.56
N PHE A 104 6.04 -20.23 10.23
CA PHE A 104 5.96 -20.23 11.69
C PHE A 104 6.50 -21.51 12.32
N LEU A 105 6.78 -22.58 11.55
CA LEU A 105 7.23 -23.86 12.09
C LEU A 105 8.74 -24.07 11.92
N SER A 106 9.31 -24.78 12.87
CA SER A 106 10.72 -25.18 12.92
C SER A 106 10.86 -26.67 13.22
N ASP A 107 12.07 -27.22 13.09
CA ASP A 107 12.35 -28.63 13.39
C ASP A 107 12.04 -29.01 14.87
N GLN A 108 11.97 -28.02 15.77
CA GLN A 108 11.62 -28.20 17.19
C GLN A 108 10.11 -28.34 17.41
N ASP A 109 9.30 -27.95 16.43
CA ASP A 109 7.83 -27.97 16.52
C ASP A 109 7.24 -29.32 16.07
N ILE A 110 8.04 -30.19 15.42
CA ILE A 110 7.61 -31.49 14.90
C ILE A 110 7.03 -32.37 16.02
N GLY A 111 5.81 -32.87 15.79
CA GLY A 111 5.06 -33.65 16.77
C GLY A 111 4.24 -32.83 17.79
N ASN A 112 4.32 -31.49 17.77
CA ASN A 112 3.36 -30.62 18.46
C ASN A 112 2.17 -30.31 17.55
N ASN A 113 1.02 -29.92 18.11
CA ASN A 113 -0.14 -29.49 17.32
C ASN A 113 0.17 -28.22 16.48
N ARG A 114 -0.18 -28.24 15.19
CA ARG A 114 0.14 -27.17 14.21
C ARG A 114 -0.43 -25.81 14.58
N ALA A 115 -1.71 -25.76 14.95
CA ALA A 115 -2.38 -24.51 15.29
C ALA A 115 -1.78 -23.90 16.55
N LEU A 116 -1.58 -24.71 17.60
CA LEU A 116 -0.98 -24.27 18.86
C LEU A 116 0.45 -23.75 18.68
N ALA A 117 1.27 -24.40 17.85
CA ALA A 117 2.64 -23.99 17.56
C ALA A 117 2.73 -22.62 16.84
N CYS A 118 1.67 -22.22 16.11
CA CYS A 118 1.65 -20.94 15.38
C CYS A 118 1.17 -19.74 16.23
N VAL A 119 0.43 -19.95 17.33
CA VAL A 119 -0.27 -18.87 18.06
C VAL A 119 0.66 -17.73 18.50
N SER A 120 1.79 -18.04 19.13
CA SER A 120 2.71 -17.03 19.66
C SER A 120 3.29 -16.15 18.55
N LYS A 121 3.79 -16.78 17.48
CA LYS A 121 4.43 -16.08 16.35
C LYS A 121 3.43 -15.27 15.51
N LEU A 122 2.16 -15.70 15.46
CA LEU A 122 1.05 -14.92 14.90
C LEU A 122 0.68 -13.72 15.79
N GLN A 123 0.61 -13.92 17.11
CA GLN A 123 0.24 -12.86 18.06
C GLN A 123 1.24 -11.69 18.04
N GLU A 124 2.53 -11.98 17.84
CA GLU A 124 3.58 -10.95 17.70
C GLU A 124 3.44 -10.06 16.45
N LEU A 125 2.68 -10.47 15.43
CA LEU A 125 2.51 -9.66 14.22
C LEU A 125 1.68 -8.40 14.49
N ASN A 126 0.68 -8.52 15.36
CA ASN A 126 -0.19 -7.41 15.72
C ASN A 126 -0.82 -7.64 17.11
N ASN A 127 -0.30 -6.92 18.11
CA ASN A 127 -0.77 -6.98 19.49
C ASN A 127 -2.23 -6.51 19.69
N ALA A 128 -2.86 -5.87 18.70
CA ALA A 128 -4.27 -5.49 18.74
C ALA A 128 -5.23 -6.62 18.32
N VAL A 129 -4.75 -7.63 17.60
CA VAL A 129 -5.54 -8.79 17.13
C VAL A 129 -5.44 -9.90 18.17
N LEU A 130 -6.59 -10.43 18.61
CA LEU A 130 -6.59 -11.59 19.50
C LEU A 130 -6.33 -12.87 18.71
N VAL A 131 -5.24 -13.58 18.98
CA VAL A 131 -4.95 -14.88 18.35
C VAL A 131 -5.21 -16.02 19.32
N SER A 132 -5.95 -17.05 18.90
CA SER A 132 -6.22 -18.24 19.73
C SER A 132 -6.26 -19.52 18.90
N ALA A 133 -6.05 -20.67 19.55
CA ALA A 133 -6.08 -21.99 18.89
C ALA A 133 -7.26 -22.85 19.32
N LEU A 134 -7.82 -23.60 18.36
CA LEU A 134 -8.69 -24.75 18.57
C LEU A 134 -7.99 -26.01 18.08
N THR A 135 -7.90 -27.04 18.91
CA THR A 135 -7.20 -28.31 18.60
C THR A 135 -8.13 -29.51 18.64
N GLN A 136 -9.44 -29.27 18.73
CA GLN A 136 -10.50 -30.28 18.76
C GLN A 136 -11.32 -30.21 17.48
N GLU A 137 -11.90 -31.34 17.07
CA GLU A 137 -12.80 -31.43 15.91
C GLU A 137 -13.87 -30.34 15.92
N LEU A 138 -13.99 -29.62 14.79
CA LEU A 138 -14.97 -28.55 14.64
C LEU A 138 -16.40 -29.10 14.56
N THR A 139 -17.32 -28.34 15.14
CA THR A 139 -18.78 -28.55 15.00
C THR A 139 -19.43 -27.26 14.49
N LYS A 140 -20.66 -27.34 14.00
CA LYS A 140 -21.42 -26.19 13.47
C LYS A 140 -21.55 -25.06 14.49
N GLU A 141 -21.73 -25.41 15.77
CA GLU A 141 -21.87 -24.47 16.88
C GLU A 141 -20.58 -23.68 17.17
N HIS A 142 -19.43 -24.15 16.71
CA HIS A 142 -18.20 -23.35 16.75
C HIS A 142 -18.23 -22.23 15.70
N LEU A 143 -18.83 -22.47 14.53
CA LEU A 143 -18.81 -21.56 13.39
C LEU A 143 -19.63 -20.29 13.64
N SER A 144 -20.74 -20.38 14.40
CA SER A 144 -21.64 -19.26 14.71
C SER A 144 -21.02 -18.10 15.50
N LYS A 145 -19.76 -18.23 15.92
CA LYS A 145 -18.99 -17.17 16.59
C LYS A 145 -18.30 -16.23 15.61
N PHE A 146 -18.13 -16.64 14.36
CA PHE A 146 -17.29 -15.96 13.38
C PHE A 146 -18.13 -15.25 12.31
N GLN A 147 -17.58 -14.18 11.73
CA GLN A 147 -18.17 -13.49 10.58
C GLN A 147 -17.73 -14.15 9.26
N ALA A 148 -16.49 -14.67 9.24
CA ALA A 148 -15.94 -15.44 8.13
C ALA A 148 -15.22 -16.70 8.64
N VAL A 149 -15.35 -17.79 7.89
CA VAL A 149 -14.69 -19.08 8.16
C VAL A 149 -13.94 -19.55 6.92
N VAL A 150 -12.68 -19.90 7.10
CA VAL A 150 -11.78 -20.31 6.01
C VAL A 150 -11.29 -21.74 6.26
N PHE A 151 -11.40 -22.60 5.24
CA PHE A 151 -10.95 -23.99 5.30
C PHE A 151 -9.90 -24.29 4.25
N THR A 152 -8.71 -24.75 4.67
CA THR A 152 -7.57 -25.06 3.78
C THR A 152 -7.26 -26.55 3.66
N ASP A 153 -7.78 -27.38 4.58
CA ASP A 153 -7.68 -28.84 4.55
C ASP A 153 -8.94 -29.43 5.21
N ILE A 154 -9.97 -29.64 4.39
CA ILE A 154 -11.28 -30.20 4.78
C ILE A 154 -11.72 -31.19 3.69
N SER A 155 -12.40 -32.27 4.07
CA SER A 155 -13.01 -33.18 3.09
C SER A 155 -14.26 -32.57 2.48
N LEU A 156 -14.56 -32.87 1.21
CA LEU A 156 -15.72 -32.33 0.51
C LEU A 156 -17.06 -32.58 1.24
N ASP A 157 -17.25 -33.77 1.82
CA ASP A 157 -18.45 -34.11 2.61
C ASP A 157 -18.66 -33.14 3.81
N LYS A 158 -17.56 -32.79 4.51
CA LYS A 158 -17.59 -31.85 5.64
C LYS A 158 -17.66 -30.39 5.19
N ALA A 159 -17.05 -30.06 4.05
CA ALA A 159 -17.17 -28.74 3.44
C ALA A 159 -18.63 -28.43 3.13
N TYR A 160 -19.37 -29.34 2.49
CA TYR A 160 -20.81 -29.18 2.28
C TYR A 160 -21.58 -29.02 3.60
N GLU A 161 -21.28 -29.83 4.62
CA GLU A 161 -21.99 -29.77 5.91
C GLU A 161 -21.84 -28.41 6.62
N PHE A 162 -20.67 -27.79 6.51
CA PHE A 162 -20.37 -26.49 7.13
C PHE A 162 -20.82 -25.31 6.27
N ASP A 163 -20.66 -25.39 4.95
CA ASP A 163 -21.17 -24.41 3.99
C ASP A 163 -22.71 -24.30 4.06
N ASP A 164 -23.44 -25.43 4.00
CA ASP A 164 -24.90 -25.48 4.16
C ASP A 164 -25.35 -24.77 5.47
N TYR A 165 -24.56 -24.88 6.54
CA TYR A 165 -24.83 -24.22 7.83
C TYR A 165 -24.51 -22.73 7.80
N CYS A 166 -23.37 -22.34 7.24
CA CYS A 166 -22.93 -20.96 7.11
C CYS A 166 -23.88 -20.13 6.22
N HIS A 167 -24.29 -20.70 5.08
CA HIS A 167 -25.22 -20.10 4.13
C HIS A 167 -26.62 -19.89 4.73
N SER A 168 -27.10 -20.83 5.55
CA SER A 168 -28.43 -20.77 6.18
C SER A 168 -28.44 -20.08 7.55
N HIS A 169 -27.29 -19.66 8.09
CA HIS A 169 -27.23 -18.93 9.34
C HIS A 169 -27.82 -17.51 9.21
N HIS A 170 -28.20 -16.93 10.34
CA HIS A 170 -28.85 -15.62 10.42
C HIS A 170 -28.18 -14.79 11.53
N PRO A 171 -27.30 -13.82 11.20
CA PRO A 171 -26.84 -13.47 9.84
C PRO A 171 -26.04 -14.61 9.18
N PRO A 172 -25.94 -14.65 7.84
CA PRO A 172 -25.08 -15.59 7.14
C PRO A 172 -23.62 -15.45 7.57
N ILE A 173 -22.89 -16.56 7.57
CA ILE A 173 -21.45 -16.61 7.83
C ILE A 173 -20.76 -16.74 6.48
N ALA A 174 -19.76 -15.91 6.18
CA ALA A 174 -19.02 -16.06 4.94
C ALA A 174 -18.14 -17.33 4.98
N PHE A 175 -18.36 -18.23 4.04
CA PHE A 175 -17.62 -19.48 3.88
C PHE A 175 -16.60 -19.36 2.75
N ILE A 176 -15.36 -19.73 3.03
CA ILE A 176 -14.28 -19.79 2.02
C ILE A 176 -13.58 -21.14 2.12
N LYS A 177 -13.55 -21.90 1.01
CA LYS A 177 -12.70 -23.10 0.88
C LYS A 177 -11.54 -22.75 -0.05
N ALA A 178 -10.32 -22.97 0.39
CA ALA A 178 -9.12 -22.80 -0.41
C ALA A 178 -8.26 -24.07 -0.37
N GLN A 179 -7.47 -24.32 -1.41
CA GLN A 179 -6.56 -25.47 -1.42
C GLN A 179 -5.38 -25.24 -2.37
N VAL A 180 -4.19 -25.68 -1.97
CA VAL A 180 -2.99 -25.76 -2.82
C VAL A 180 -2.59 -27.23 -2.94
N SER A 181 -2.35 -27.66 -4.18
CA SER A 181 -2.03 -29.03 -4.60
C SER A 181 -0.87 -28.97 -5.59
N GLY A 182 0.37 -28.85 -5.10
CA GLY A 182 1.56 -28.66 -5.91
C GLY A 182 1.54 -27.32 -6.63
N LEU A 183 1.57 -27.36 -7.97
CA LEU A 183 1.50 -26.19 -8.86
C LEU A 183 0.06 -25.74 -9.17
N PHE A 184 -0.94 -26.36 -8.53
CA PHE A 184 -2.35 -26.05 -8.72
C PHE A 184 -2.95 -25.46 -7.43
N GLY A 185 -3.95 -24.61 -7.57
CA GLY A 185 -4.74 -24.15 -6.43
C GLY A 185 -6.19 -23.84 -6.81
N SER A 186 -7.03 -23.80 -5.78
CA SER A 186 -8.46 -23.45 -5.89
C SER A 186 -8.90 -22.54 -4.75
N VAL A 187 -9.86 -21.66 -5.05
CA VAL A 187 -10.69 -20.95 -4.06
C VAL A 187 -12.15 -21.08 -4.46
N PHE A 188 -13.01 -21.31 -3.46
CA PHE A 188 -14.45 -21.16 -3.53
C PHE A 188 -14.91 -20.18 -2.45
N CYS A 189 -15.82 -19.27 -2.81
CA CYS A 189 -16.45 -18.32 -1.90
C CYS A 189 -17.98 -18.46 -1.92
N ASP A 190 -18.58 -18.45 -0.74
CA ASP A 190 -20.01 -18.28 -0.51
C ASP A 190 -20.21 -17.28 0.64
N PHE A 191 -20.70 -16.06 0.32
CA PHE A 191 -20.99 -15.04 1.32
C PHE A 191 -22.49 -14.97 1.68
N GLY A 192 -23.23 -16.03 1.40
CA GLY A 192 -24.64 -16.19 1.72
C GLY A 192 -25.61 -15.82 0.58
N PRO A 193 -26.92 -16.02 0.81
CA PRO A 193 -27.95 -15.88 -0.22
C PRO A 193 -28.13 -14.43 -0.70
N GLU A 194 -27.71 -13.45 0.08
CA GLU A 194 -27.70 -12.04 -0.30
C GLU A 194 -26.55 -11.29 0.39
N PHE A 195 -25.59 -10.81 -0.40
CA PHE A 195 -24.41 -10.08 0.05
C PHE A 195 -24.31 -8.72 -0.66
N THR A 196 -24.18 -7.64 0.09
CA THR A 196 -24.09 -6.27 -0.46
C THR A 196 -22.64 -5.80 -0.54
N VAL A 197 -22.13 -5.70 -1.76
CA VAL A 197 -20.89 -4.98 -2.09
C VAL A 197 -21.21 -3.49 -2.06
N LEU A 198 -20.58 -2.72 -1.18
CA LEU A 198 -20.79 -1.27 -1.06
C LEU A 198 -19.95 -0.45 -2.05
N ASP A 199 -18.85 -1.03 -2.52
CA ASP A 199 -17.90 -0.41 -3.43
C ASP A 199 -17.21 -1.54 -4.20
N VAL A 200 -17.33 -1.52 -5.53
CA VAL A 200 -17.01 -2.65 -6.40
C VAL A 200 -15.53 -2.70 -6.80
N ASP A 201 -14.92 -1.54 -7.02
CA ASP A 201 -13.57 -1.39 -7.55
C ASP A 201 -12.59 -0.77 -6.54
N GLY A 202 -13.12 0.01 -5.59
CA GLY A 202 -12.34 0.73 -4.60
C GLY A 202 -11.58 1.95 -5.12
N GLU A 203 -11.82 2.36 -6.37
CA GLU A 203 -11.32 3.60 -6.94
C GLU A 203 -12.15 4.78 -6.41
N ASP A 204 -11.54 5.96 -6.31
CA ASP A 204 -12.27 7.17 -5.92
C ASP A 204 -13.39 7.49 -6.95
N PRO A 205 -14.55 8.02 -6.51
CA PRO A 205 -15.63 8.38 -7.42
C PRO A 205 -15.17 9.45 -8.42
N HIS A 206 -15.31 9.18 -9.72
CA HIS A 206 -14.88 10.12 -10.76
C HIS A 206 -15.61 11.47 -10.62
N THR A 207 -14.90 12.57 -10.89
CA THR A 207 -15.46 13.93 -10.84
C THR A 207 -15.18 14.70 -12.12
N GLY A 208 -15.98 15.74 -12.39
CA GLY A 208 -15.77 16.64 -13.52
C GLY A 208 -16.25 18.06 -13.20
N ILE A 209 -15.50 19.06 -13.65
CA ILE A 209 -15.90 20.47 -13.57
C ILE A 209 -16.80 20.78 -14.75
N ILE A 210 -18.00 21.32 -14.50
CA ILE A 210 -19.01 21.57 -15.52
C ILE A 210 -18.69 22.87 -16.27
N ALA A 211 -18.75 22.79 -17.60
CA ALA A 211 -18.64 23.92 -18.51
C ALA A 211 -20.03 24.43 -18.91
N SER A 212 -20.95 23.53 -19.27
CA SER A 212 -22.34 23.86 -19.64
C SER A 212 -23.31 22.70 -19.47
N ILE A 213 -24.60 23.02 -19.24
CA ILE A 213 -25.72 22.07 -19.26
C ILE A 213 -26.81 22.61 -20.19
N SER A 214 -27.35 21.79 -21.09
CA SER A 214 -28.46 22.17 -21.97
C SER A 214 -29.83 21.94 -21.33
N ASN A 215 -30.81 22.80 -21.62
CA ASN A 215 -32.21 22.65 -21.17
C ASN A 215 -33.00 21.69 -22.08
N ASP A 216 -32.52 20.46 -22.22
CA ASP A 216 -33.10 19.42 -23.09
C ASP A 216 -33.58 18.19 -22.29
N SER A 217 -34.15 17.22 -23.02
CA SER A 217 -34.55 15.90 -22.54
C SER A 217 -34.14 14.84 -23.59
N PRO A 218 -33.05 14.07 -23.39
CA PRO A 218 -32.13 14.13 -22.25
C PRO A 218 -31.22 15.38 -22.29
N ALA A 219 -30.94 15.95 -21.13
CA ALA A 219 -30.02 17.09 -21.01
C ALA A 219 -28.57 16.69 -21.33
N MET A 220 -27.83 17.56 -22.02
CA MET A 220 -26.40 17.37 -22.32
C MET A 220 -25.54 18.15 -21.34
N VAL A 221 -24.62 17.47 -20.68
CA VAL A 221 -23.59 18.05 -19.80
C VAL A 221 -22.27 18.04 -20.54
N SER A 222 -21.60 19.18 -20.59
CA SER A 222 -20.20 19.31 -21.05
C SER A 222 -19.32 19.78 -19.90
N CYS A 223 -18.14 19.19 -19.78
CA CYS A 223 -17.14 19.51 -18.76
C CYS A 223 -15.95 20.24 -19.37
N VAL A 224 -15.04 20.73 -18.52
CA VAL A 224 -13.79 21.36 -18.96
C VAL A 224 -12.85 20.33 -19.61
N ASP A 225 -12.22 20.69 -20.73
CA ASP A 225 -11.39 19.79 -21.55
C ASP A 225 -10.04 19.40 -20.92
N ASP A 226 -9.69 19.94 -19.75
CA ASP A 226 -8.38 19.75 -19.09
C ASP A 226 -8.16 18.32 -18.58
N GLU A 227 -9.23 17.67 -18.10
CA GLU A 227 -9.22 16.27 -17.69
C GLU A 227 -10.31 15.48 -18.40
N ARG A 228 -9.96 14.27 -18.84
CA ARG A 228 -10.94 13.36 -19.43
C ARG A 228 -11.87 12.81 -18.35
N LEU A 229 -13.16 12.91 -18.61
CA LEU A 229 -14.18 12.18 -17.87
C LEU A 229 -14.01 10.67 -18.08
N GLU A 230 -14.03 9.93 -16.98
CA GLU A 230 -13.92 8.46 -16.96
C GLU A 230 -15.28 7.77 -16.75
N PHE A 231 -16.38 8.54 -16.77
CA PHE A 231 -17.75 8.04 -16.69
C PHE A 231 -18.08 7.07 -17.84
N GLN A 232 -18.92 6.08 -17.52
CA GLN A 232 -19.42 5.08 -18.46
C GLN A 232 -20.95 5.14 -18.58
N ASP A 233 -21.48 4.61 -19.69
CA ASP A 233 -22.94 4.53 -19.89
C ASP A 233 -23.57 3.61 -18.82
N GLY A 234 -24.47 4.19 -18.04
CA GLY A 234 -25.11 3.52 -16.91
C GLY A 234 -24.63 3.98 -15.53
N ASP A 235 -23.51 4.70 -15.42
CA ASP A 235 -23.09 5.33 -14.17
C ASP A 235 -24.18 6.25 -13.62
N LEU A 236 -24.22 6.39 -12.29
CA LEU A 236 -25.00 7.45 -11.64
C LEU A 236 -24.09 8.60 -11.23
N VAL A 237 -24.60 9.83 -11.35
CA VAL A 237 -23.90 11.05 -10.94
C VAL A 237 -24.79 11.99 -10.14
N VAL A 238 -24.19 12.76 -9.24
CA VAL A 238 -24.82 13.88 -8.52
C VAL A 238 -24.12 15.19 -8.87
N PHE A 239 -24.82 16.29 -8.66
CA PHE A 239 -24.37 17.65 -9.00
C PHE A 239 -24.28 18.51 -7.74
N SER A 240 -23.33 19.45 -7.74
CA SER A 240 -23.15 20.46 -6.70
C SER A 240 -22.59 21.75 -7.30
N GLU A 241 -22.77 22.89 -6.66
CA GLU A 241 -22.31 24.22 -7.12
C GLU A 241 -22.84 24.71 -8.50
N VAL A 242 -23.87 24.07 -9.08
CA VAL A 242 -24.47 24.48 -10.36
C VAL A 242 -25.29 25.76 -10.17
N GLN A 243 -24.96 26.84 -10.88
CA GLN A 243 -25.69 28.12 -10.81
C GLN A 243 -26.55 28.33 -12.05
N GLY A 244 -27.75 28.91 -11.86
CA GLY A 244 -28.75 29.12 -12.92
C GLY A 244 -29.65 27.90 -13.19
N MET A 245 -29.19 26.69 -12.86
CA MET A 245 -29.94 25.43 -12.91
C MET A 245 -29.82 24.72 -11.55
N GLU A 246 -30.31 25.38 -10.50
CA GLU A 246 -30.07 25.01 -9.10
C GLU A 246 -30.77 23.69 -8.69
N GLU A 247 -31.79 23.28 -9.44
CA GLU A 247 -32.58 22.06 -9.25
C GLU A 247 -31.74 20.78 -9.33
N LEU A 248 -30.59 20.82 -10.01
CA LEU A 248 -29.64 19.71 -10.05
C LEU A 248 -28.86 19.52 -8.74
N ASN A 249 -28.72 20.56 -7.90
CA ASN A 249 -27.99 20.49 -6.63
C ASN A 249 -28.77 19.77 -5.50
N ASP A 250 -29.84 19.05 -5.85
CA ASP A 250 -30.74 18.35 -4.92
C ASP A 250 -30.16 17.04 -4.34
N GLY A 251 -28.94 16.66 -4.76
CA GLY A 251 -28.27 15.43 -4.34
C GLY A 251 -28.89 14.15 -4.90
N LYS A 252 -29.84 14.23 -5.85
CA LYS A 252 -30.42 13.04 -6.47
C LYS A 252 -29.49 12.45 -7.55
N PRO A 253 -29.16 11.15 -7.49
CA PRO A 253 -28.41 10.49 -8.54
C PRO A 253 -29.16 10.48 -9.87
N ARG A 254 -28.44 10.76 -10.96
CA ARG A 254 -28.95 10.83 -12.35
C ARG A 254 -28.11 9.95 -13.25
N LYS A 255 -28.74 9.22 -14.18
CA LYS A 255 -28.05 8.20 -14.98
C LYS A 255 -27.35 8.79 -16.21
N VAL A 256 -26.09 8.42 -16.39
CA VAL A 256 -25.22 8.79 -17.51
C VAL A 256 -25.54 7.96 -18.76
N LYS A 257 -25.54 8.63 -19.90
CA LYS A 257 -25.66 8.06 -21.26
C LYS A 257 -24.78 8.80 -22.26
N ASN A 258 -24.42 8.12 -23.35
CA ASN A 258 -23.60 8.67 -24.42
C ASN A 258 -22.30 9.30 -23.90
N ALA A 259 -21.65 8.66 -22.93
CA ALA A 259 -20.43 9.15 -22.30
C ALA A 259 -19.31 9.34 -23.34
N ARG A 260 -18.66 10.50 -23.28
CA ARG A 260 -17.54 10.92 -24.11
C ARG A 260 -16.48 11.56 -23.21
N PRO A 261 -15.22 11.70 -23.67
CA PRO A 261 -14.13 12.21 -22.84
C PRO A 261 -14.38 13.57 -22.17
N PHE A 262 -15.27 14.41 -22.68
CA PHE A 262 -15.55 15.75 -22.12
C PHE A 262 -17.06 16.07 -22.02
N SER A 263 -17.95 15.12 -22.34
CA SER A 263 -19.39 15.34 -22.31
C SER A 263 -20.20 14.07 -22.18
N PHE A 264 -21.41 14.18 -21.66
CA PHE A 264 -22.37 13.08 -21.53
C PHE A 264 -23.80 13.63 -21.55
N THR A 265 -24.78 12.74 -21.55
CA THR A 265 -26.20 13.06 -21.38
C THR A 265 -26.73 12.44 -20.11
N ILE A 266 -27.70 13.08 -19.46
CA ILE A 266 -28.39 12.56 -18.27
C ILE A 266 -29.84 12.18 -18.59
N GLU A 267 -30.34 11.10 -17.99
CA GLU A 267 -31.77 10.72 -18.04
C GLU A 267 -32.66 11.64 -17.18
N GLU A 268 -32.65 12.94 -17.45
CA GLU A 268 -33.45 13.98 -16.78
C GLU A 268 -34.01 14.95 -17.82
N ASP A 269 -35.24 15.43 -17.63
CA ASP A 269 -35.84 16.50 -18.42
C ASP A 269 -35.59 17.85 -17.74
N THR A 270 -34.64 18.61 -18.29
CA THR A 270 -34.24 19.93 -17.78
C THR A 270 -34.92 21.09 -18.51
N GLY A 271 -35.87 20.81 -19.42
CA GLY A 271 -36.59 21.83 -20.17
C GLY A 271 -37.51 22.71 -19.31
N SER A 272 -37.80 22.28 -18.08
CA SER A 272 -38.56 23.04 -17.08
C SER A 272 -37.69 23.73 -16.00
N TYR A 273 -36.38 23.46 -16.00
CA TYR A 273 -35.45 24.01 -15.01
C TYR A 273 -34.99 25.42 -15.41
N GLY A 274 -34.32 26.11 -14.50
CA GLY A 274 -33.57 27.32 -14.83
C GLY A 274 -32.50 27.11 -15.92
N VAL A 275 -32.10 28.20 -16.59
CA VAL A 275 -31.05 28.16 -17.61
C VAL A 275 -29.68 28.18 -16.94
N TYR A 276 -28.84 27.19 -17.25
CA TYR A 276 -27.47 27.10 -16.72
C TYR A 276 -26.70 28.41 -16.94
N SER A 277 -26.03 28.89 -15.89
CA SER A 277 -25.24 30.12 -15.91
C SER A 277 -23.74 29.88 -15.80
N LYS A 278 -23.29 29.21 -14.73
CA LYS A 278 -21.89 28.93 -14.45
C LYS A 278 -21.70 27.92 -13.30
N GLY A 279 -20.46 27.45 -13.16
CA GLY A 279 -20.05 26.57 -12.05
C GLY A 279 -20.60 25.16 -12.20
N GLY A 280 -20.48 24.38 -11.13
CA GLY A 280 -20.94 23.01 -11.12
C GLY A 280 -19.79 21.99 -11.07
N ILE A 281 -19.93 21.02 -10.18
CA ILE A 281 -19.14 19.81 -10.10
C ILE A 281 -20.10 18.64 -10.24
N VAL A 282 -19.80 17.72 -11.16
CA VAL A 282 -20.44 16.42 -11.25
C VAL A 282 -19.56 15.37 -10.58
N THR A 283 -20.17 14.47 -9.81
CA THR A 283 -19.49 13.41 -9.04
C THR A 283 -20.20 12.08 -9.22
N GLN A 284 -19.46 11.00 -9.50
CA GLN A 284 -19.98 9.63 -9.59
C GLN A 284 -20.58 9.19 -8.24
N VAL A 285 -21.66 8.41 -8.29
CA VAL A 285 -22.22 7.68 -7.16
C VAL A 285 -21.94 6.20 -7.37
N LYS A 286 -21.07 5.61 -6.54
CA LYS A 286 -20.85 4.17 -6.51
C LYS A 286 -22.09 3.49 -5.91
N GLU A 287 -22.88 2.81 -6.73
CA GLU A 287 -24.07 2.08 -6.25
C GLU A 287 -23.68 0.76 -5.56
N PRO A 288 -24.32 0.41 -4.42
CA PRO A 288 -24.16 -0.90 -3.82
C PRO A 288 -24.65 -2.03 -4.74
N LYS A 289 -23.80 -3.02 -5.00
CA LYS A 289 -24.12 -4.20 -5.82
C LYS A 289 -24.48 -5.38 -4.94
N VAL A 290 -25.68 -5.92 -5.12
CA VAL A 290 -26.13 -7.15 -4.42
C VAL A 290 -25.73 -8.38 -5.22
N LEU A 291 -25.00 -9.30 -4.56
CA LEU A 291 -24.64 -10.63 -5.07
C LEU A 291 -25.43 -11.71 -4.33
N ARG A 292 -25.75 -12.80 -5.02
CA ARG A 292 -26.48 -13.95 -4.44
C ARG A 292 -25.69 -15.22 -4.69
N PHE A 293 -24.91 -15.64 -3.71
CA PHE A 293 -24.05 -16.81 -3.85
C PHE A 293 -24.89 -18.09 -3.83
N LYS A 294 -24.46 -19.12 -4.54
CA LYS A 294 -24.91 -20.51 -4.35
C LYS A 294 -24.13 -21.13 -3.19
N SER A 295 -24.77 -22.02 -2.43
CA SER A 295 -24.07 -22.97 -1.56
C SER A 295 -23.03 -23.76 -2.36
N LEU A 296 -21.95 -24.21 -1.72
CA LEU A 296 -20.99 -25.15 -2.31
C LEU A 296 -21.71 -26.39 -2.86
N ARG A 297 -22.76 -26.88 -2.19
CA ARG A 297 -23.52 -28.06 -2.63
C ARG A 297 -24.21 -27.87 -3.97
N ASP A 298 -24.72 -26.67 -4.24
CA ASP A 298 -25.41 -26.36 -5.50
C ASP A 298 -24.43 -25.85 -6.56
N ALA A 299 -23.41 -25.09 -6.17
CA ALA A 299 -22.32 -24.66 -7.03
C ALA A 299 -21.49 -25.85 -7.57
N MET A 300 -21.35 -26.95 -6.83
CA MET A 300 -20.67 -28.16 -7.33
C MET A 300 -21.49 -28.95 -8.36
N LYS A 301 -22.80 -28.70 -8.47
CA LYS A 301 -23.66 -29.28 -9.52
C LYS A 301 -23.69 -28.39 -10.77
N ASP A 302 -23.87 -27.09 -10.53
CA ASP A 302 -23.90 -26.03 -11.53
C ASP A 302 -22.92 -24.92 -11.10
N PRO A 303 -21.63 -25.02 -11.50
CA PRO A 303 -20.61 -24.04 -11.10
C PRO A 303 -20.76 -22.69 -11.80
N GLY A 304 -21.61 -22.58 -12.82
CA GLY A 304 -21.67 -21.41 -13.69
C GLY A 304 -20.35 -21.13 -14.40
N ASP A 305 -20.08 -19.86 -14.67
CA ASP A 305 -18.82 -19.42 -15.27
C ASP A 305 -17.68 -19.42 -14.25
N PHE A 306 -16.54 -20.01 -14.62
CA PHE A 306 -15.32 -19.97 -13.81
C PHE A 306 -14.61 -18.63 -13.96
N LEU A 307 -14.15 -18.05 -12.84
CA LEU A 307 -13.31 -16.87 -12.89
C LEU A 307 -11.94 -17.23 -13.51
N LEU A 308 -11.65 -16.67 -14.68
CA LEU A 308 -10.43 -16.94 -15.43
C LEU A 308 -9.22 -16.30 -14.74
N SER A 309 -8.24 -17.12 -14.38
CA SER A 309 -6.95 -16.67 -13.86
C SER A 309 -5.93 -16.35 -14.96
N ASP A 310 -6.06 -16.99 -16.12
CA ASP A 310 -5.23 -16.82 -17.30
C ASP A 310 -6.07 -17.04 -18.56
N PHE A 311 -6.22 -16.00 -19.38
CA PHE A 311 -7.00 -16.05 -20.62
C PHE A 311 -6.38 -16.97 -21.70
N SER A 312 -5.11 -17.36 -21.57
CA SER A 312 -4.46 -18.34 -22.45
C SER A 312 -4.71 -19.80 -22.05
N LYS A 313 -5.38 -20.03 -20.92
CA LYS A 313 -5.64 -21.36 -20.32
C LYS A 313 -7.12 -21.55 -19.93
N PHE A 314 -8.06 -20.84 -20.56
CA PHE A 314 -9.46 -20.77 -20.13
C PHE A 314 -10.14 -22.15 -20.06
N GLU A 315 -9.70 -23.11 -20.88
CA GLU A 315 -10.16 -24.50 -20.90
C GLU A 315 -9.66 -25.35 -19.71
N ARG A 316 -8.68 -24.89 -18.92
CA ARG A 316 -8.12 -25.66 -17.80
C ARG A 316 -8.99 -25.60 -16.54
N SER A 317 -9.70 -24.50 -16.27
CA SER A 317 -10.50 -24.35 -15.04
C SER A 317 -11.54 -25.47 -14.82
N PRO A 318 -12.34 -25.89 -15.82
CA PRO A 318 -13.24 -27.04 -15.68
C PRO A 318 -12.51 -28.37 -15.43
N VAL A 319 -11.36 -28.60 -16.06
CA VAL A 319 -10.56 -29.82 -15.87
C VAL A 319 -9.94 -29.87 -14.47
N ILE A 320 -9.46 -28.72 -13.96
CA ILE A 320 -8.92 -28.60 -12.60
C ILE A 320 -10.05 -28.74 -11.55
N HIS A 321 -11.25 -28.24 -11.82
CA HIS A 321 -12.44 -28.47 -10.99
C HIS A 321 -12.77 -29.96 -10.83
N LEU A 322 -12.69 -30.74 -11.91
CA LEU A 322 -12.80 -32.21 -11.85
C LEU A 322 -11.62 -32.85 -11.09
N ALA A 323 -10.40 -32.34 -11.27
CA ALA A 323 -9.19 -32.86 -10.60
C ALA A 323 -9.25 -32.75 -9.07
N PHE A 324 -9.76 -31.63 -8.53
CA PHE A 324 -9.97 -31.49 -7.09
C PHE A 324 -11.05 -32.45 -6.56
N GLN A 325 -12.14 -32.68 -7.29
CA GLN A 325 -13.16 -33.67 -6.92
C GLN A 325 -12.61 -35.11 -6.93
N ALA A 326 -11.84 -35.46 -7.96
CA ALA A 326 -11.19 -36.75 -8.05
C ALA A 326 -10.16 -36.96 -6.93
N LEU A 327 -9.52 -35.90 -6.43
CA LEU A 327 -8.60 -35.98 -5.29
C LEU A 327 -9.32 -36.31 -3.98
N ASP A 328 -10.48 -35.70 -3.74
CA ASP A 328 -11.31 -36.05 -2.57
C ASP A 328 -11.83 -37.49 -2.66
N SER A 329 -12.27 -37.95 -3.84
CA SER A 329 -12.65 -39.36 -4.08
C SER A 329 -11.48 -40.32 -3.87
N PHE A 330 -10.30 -40.03 -4.41
CA PHE A 330 -9.09 -40.84 -4.21
C PHE A 330 -8.69 -40.92 -2.74
N ARG A 331 -8.71 -39.79 -2.02
CA ARG A 331 -8.42 -39.75 -0.56
C ARG A 331 -9.43 -40.57 0.24
N LYS A 332 -10.71 -40.55 -0.16
CA LYS A 332 -11.80 -41.29 0.48
C LYS A 332 -11.71 -42.80 0.28
N GLU A 333 -11.27 -43.27 -0.90
CA GLU A 333 -11.08 -44.70 -1.16
C GLU A 333 -9.75 -45.23 -0.57
N HIS A 334 -8.64 -44.51 -0.77
CA HIS A 334 -7.29 -45.02 -0.44
C HIS A 334 -6.75 -44.56 0.91
N GLY A 335 -7.41 -43.61 1.60
CA GLY A 335 -6.97 -43.06 2.89
C GLY A 335 -5.68 -42.23 2.82
N ARG A 336 -5.20 -41.89 1.63
CA ARG A 336 -3.94 -41.18 1.37
C ARG A 336 -4.01 -40.34 0.10
N TYR A 337 -2.99 -39.51 -0.12
CA TYR A 337 -2.78 -38.84 -1.41
C TYR A 337 -2.17 -39.81 -2.46
N PRO A 338 -2.34 -39.54 -3.75
CA PRO A 338 -1.50 -40.11 -4.81
C PRO A 338 0.00 -39.88 -4.51
N THR A 339 0.81 -40.89 -4.78
CA THR A 339 2.26 -40.84 -4.55
C THR A 339 2.96 -40.20 -5.74
N ALA A 340 3.85 -39.23 -5.49
CA ALA A 340 4.61 -38.57 -6.55
C ALA A 340 5.39 -39.58 -7.41
N GLY A 341 5.31 -39.42 -8.75
CA GLY A 341 5.92 -40.33 -9.71
C GLY A 341 5.33 -41.75 -9.79
N CYS A 342 4.25 -42.08 -9.07
CA CYS A 342 3.63 -43.40 -9.09
C CYS A 342 2.62 -43.54 -10.24
N GLU A 343 2.94 -44.33 -11.26
CA GLU A 343 2.07 -44.55 -12.41
C GLU A 343 0.75 -45.26 -12.05
N GLN A 344 0.75 -46.18 -11.07
CA GLN A 344 -0.48 -46.85 -10.64
C GLN A 344 -1.46 -45.86 -9.97
N ASP A 345 -0.95 -44.99 -9.09
CA ASP A 345 -1.77 -43.96 -8.44
C ASP A 345 -2.28 -42.95 -9.48
N ALA A 346 -1.45 -42.57 -10.46
CA ALA A 346 -1.85 -41.67 -11.53
C ALA A 346 -2.97 -42.25 -12.40
N GLN A 347 -2.90 -43.54 -12.76
CA GLN A 347 -3.97 -44.22 -13.52
C GLN A 347 -5.25 -44.35 -12.69
N SER A 348 -5.16 -44.67 -11.40
CA SER A 348 -6.32 -44.67 -10.49
C SER A 348 -6.96 -43.29 -10.36
N PHE A 349 -6.15 -42.22 -10.25
CA PHE A 349 -6.63 -40.85 -10.20
C PHE A 349 -7.33 -40.43 -11.50
N LEU A 350 -6.73 -40.73 -12.67
CA LEU A 350 -7.36 -40.47 -13.98
C LEU A 350 -8.71 -41.17 -14.12
N LYS A 351 -8.85 -42.38 -13.58
CA LYS A 351 -10.14 -43.08 -13.57
C LYS A 351 -11.19 -42.32 -12.75
N PHE A 352 -10.87 -41.84 -11.55
CA PHE A 352 -11.83 -41.02 -10.78
C PHE A 352 -12.24 -39.75 -11.55
N VAL A 353 -11.31 -39.09 -12.26
CA VAL A 353 -11.65 -37.92 -13.09
C VAL A 353 -12.60 -38.31 -14.22
N ALA A 354 -12.34 -39.43 -14.90
CA ALA A 354 -13.21 -39.94 -15.97
C ALA A 354 -14.60 -40.31 -15.44
N ASP A 355 -14.69 -41.07 -14.34
CA ASP A 355 -15.95 -41.49 -13.72
C ASP A 355 -16.81 -40.27 -13.31
N ILE A 356 -16.19 -39.21 -12.76
CA ILE A 356 -16.89 -37.95 -12.40
C ILE A 356 -17.33 -37.19 -13.65
N ASN A 357 -16.47 -37.06 -14.67
CA ASN A 357 -16.80 -36.38 -15.92
C ASN A 357 -17.88 -37.10 -16.73
N GLU A 358 -17.95 -38.44 -16.64
CA GLU A 358 -19.03 -39.21 -17.26
C GLU A 358 -20.38 -39.02 -16.57
N ALA A 359 -20.38 -38.80 -15.25
CA ALA A 359 -21.57 -38.49 -14.45
C ALA A 359 -22.05 -37.02 -14.61
N SER A 360 -21.19 -36.10 -15.04
CA SER A 360 -21.55 -34.73 -15.37
C SER A 360 -22.44 -34.68 -16.63
N ILE A 361 -23.56 -33.94 -16.55
CA ILE A 361 -24.49 -33.75 -17.68
C ILE A 361 -24.16 -32.45 -18.41
N ASP A 362 -24.40 -31.30 -17.78
CA ASP A 362 -24.28 -29.98 -18.42
C ASP A 362 -22.85 -29.42 -18.41
N SER A 363 -21.99 -29.92 -17.51
CA SER A 363 -20.59 -29.49 -17.32
C SER A 363 -19.54 -30.47 -17.86
N LYS A 364 -19.96 -31.46 -18.67
CA LYS A 364 -19.09 -32.51 -19.19
C LYS A 364 -18.00 -31.97 -20.11
N GLN A 365 -16.75 -32.33 -19.83
CA GLN A 365 -15.59 -31.97 -20.63
C GLN A 365 -15.37 -33.02 -21.74
N GLU A 366 -15.44 -32.60 -23.00
CA GLU A 366 -15.15 -33.46 -24.16
C GLU A 366 -13.66 -33.80 -24.28
N LYS A 367 -12.79 -32.87 -23.88
CA LYS A 367 -11.34 -32.99 -23.94
C LYS A 367 -10.75 -32.91 -22.54
N ILE A 368 -10.15 -34.01 -22.10
CA ILE A 368 -9.38 -34.08 -20.86
C ILE A 368 -7.88 -34.07 -21.20
N ASP A 369 -7.09 -33.29 -20.47
CA ASP A 369 -5.63 -33.32 -20.56
C ASP A 369 -5.05 -34.28 -19.50
N ASP A 370 -4.82 -35.53 -19.90
CA ASP A 370 -4.16 -36.56 -19.09
C ASP A 370 -2.82 -36.10 -18.51
N LYS A 371 -2.05 -35.30 -19.26
CA LYS A 371 -0.73 -34.83 -18.80
C LYS A 371 -0.89 -33.81 -17.67
N LEU A 372 -1.83 -32.87 -17.81
CA LEU A 372 -2.20 -31.92 -16.76
C LEU A 372 -2.62 -32.65 -15.47
N LEU A 373 -3.51 -33.65 -15.61
CA LEU A 373 -4.01 -34.45 -14.48
C LEU A 373 -2.92 -35.32 -13.83
N ARG A 374 -1.96 -35.83 -14.60
CA ARG A 374 -0.79 -36.56 -14.08
C ARG A 374 0.14 -35.65 -13.25
N HIS A 375 0.36 -34.42 -13.71
CA HIS A 375 1.08 -33.41 -12.92
C HIS A 375 0.33 -33.03 -11.64
N PHE A 376 -1.00 -32.86 -11.73
CA PHE A 376 -1.85 -32.63 -10.56
C PHE A 376 -1.76 -33.77 -9.55
N ALA A 377 -1.93 -35.03 -9.98
CA ALA A 377 -1.85 -36.20 -9.12
C ALA A 377 -0.49 -36.28 -8.41
N SER A 378 0.61 -36.15 -9.15
CA SER A 378 1.97 -36.23 -8.59
C SER A 378 2.26 -35.11 -7.58
N GLY A 379 1.73 -33.90 -7.79
CA GLY A 379 1.90 -32.76 -6.88
C GLY A 379 0.87 -32.67 -5.74
N SER A 380 -0.17 -33.51 -5.75
CA SER A 380 -1.41 -33.30 -4.97
C SER A 380 -1.28 -33.19 -3.44
N ARG A 381 -0.23 -33.77 -2.84
CA ARG A 381 0.08 -33.62 -1.41
C ARG A 381 0.83 -32.33 -1.07
N ALA A 382 1.58 -31.77 -2.03
CA ALA A 382 2.54 -30.71 -1.76
C ALA A 382 1.85 -29.36 -1.57
N VAL A 383 2.14 -28.67 -0.47
CA VAL A 383 1.85 -27.23 -0.33
C VAL A 383 3.13 -26.49 -0.67
N LEU A 384 3.22 -25.95 -1.89
CA LEU A 384 4.37 -25.15 -2.31
C LEU A 384 4.25 -23.74 -1.75
N ASN A 385 5.31 -23.23 -1.12
CA ASN A 385 5.26 -21.92 -0.50
C ASN A 385 4.87 -20.76 -1.45
N PRO A 386 5.39 -20.62 -2.69
CA PRO A 386 4.96 -19.54 -3.58
C PRO A 386 3.46 -19.57 -3.89
N MET A 387 2.90 -20.78 -4.03
CA MET A 387 1.45 -20.98 -4.23
C MET A 387 0.67 -20.65 -2.96
N ALA A 388 1.16 -21.05 -1.78
CA ALA A 388 0.57 -20.70 -0.49
C ALA A 388 0.57 -19.18 -0.25
N ALA A 389 1.65 -18.48 -0.62
CA ALA A 389 1.74 -17.02 -0.50
C ALA A 389 0.73 -16.32 -1.44
N MET A 390 0.63 -16.75 -2.70
CA MET A 390 -0.33 -16.18 -3.65
C MET A 390 -1.78 -16.43 -3.22
N PHE A 391 -2.14 -17.69 -2.95
CA PHE A 391 -3.49 -18.04 -2.53
C PHE A 391 -3.83 -17.49 -1.13
N GLY A 392 -2.87 -17.40 -0.22
CA GLY A 392 -3.06 -16.80 1.09
C GLY A 392 -3.26 -15.29 1.04
N GLY A 393 -2.63 -14.60 0.07
CA GLY A 393 -2.93 -13.20 -0.26
C GLY A 393 -4.35 -13.03 -0.79
N ILE A 394 -4.72 -13.82 -1.80
CA ILE A 394 -6.07 -13.82 -2.39
C ILE A 394 -7.14 -14.08 -1.31
N VAL A 395 -7.01 -15.16 -0.55
CA VAL A 395 -8.00 -15.56 0.46
C VAL A 395 -8.05 -14.60 1.64
N GLY A 396 -6.90 -14.05 2.07
CA GLY A 396 -6.88 -12.98 3.07
C GLY A 396 -7.65 -11.74 2.59
N GLN A 397 -7.52 -11.39 1.31
CA GLN A 397 -8.30 -10.30 0.71
C GLN A 397 -9.79 -10.66 0.55
N GLU A 398 -10.16 -11.91 0.21
CA GLU A 398 -11.57 -12.33 0.16
C GLU A 398 -12.24 -12.27 1.54
N VAL A 399 -11.55 -12.61 2.62
CA VAL A 399 -12.05 -12.37 3.99
C VAL A 399 -12.25 -10.87 4.26
N VAL A 400 -11.31 -10.02 3.83
CA VAL A 400 -11.48 -8.56 3.95
C VAL A 400 -12.73 -8.08 3.21
N LYS A 401 -13.01 -8.62 2.01
CA LYS A 401 -14.25 -8.32 1.26
C LYS A 401 -15.48 -8.78 2.03
N ALA A 402 -15.52 -10.05 2.45
CA ALA A 402 -16.62 -10.64 3.21
C ALA A 402 -16.97 -9.85 4.49
N CYS A 403 -15.95 -9.42 5.24
CA CYS A 403 -16.13 -8.71 6.50
C CYS A 403 -16.48 -7.21 6.34
N SER A 404 -16.40 -6.63 5.14
CA SER A 404 -16.55 -5.17 4.95
C SER A 404 -17.55 -4.74 3.89
N GLY A 405 -17.71 -5.51 2.80
CA GLY A 405 -18.42 -5.11 1.59
C GLY A 405 -17.58 -4.24 0.62
N LYS A 406 -16.28 -4.02 0.86
CA LYS A 406 -15.37 -3.31 -0.06
C LYS A 406 -14.77 -4.30 -1.07
N PHE A 407 -14.71 -3.89 -2.34
CA PHE A 407 -14.32 -4.64 -3.55
C PHE A 407 -15.26 -5.79 -3.93
N HIS A 408 -15.35 -6.08 -5.23
CA HIS A 408 -16.08 -7.23 -5.75
C HIS A 408 -15.48 -8.56 -5.25
N PRO A 409 -16.26 -9.42 -4.57
CA PRO A 409 -15.85 -10.78 -4.21
C PRO A 409 -15.48 -11.64 -5.42
N LEU A 410 -14.68 -12.66 -5.17
CA LEU A 410 -14.53 -13.82 -6.03
C LEU A 410 -15.89 -14.54 -6.10
N TYR A 411 -16.44 -14.70 -7.30
CA TYR A 411 -17.80 -15.21 -7.52
C TYR A 411 -17.80 -16.26 -8.65
N GLN A 412 -17.81 -17.56 -8.38
CA GLN A 412 -17.65 -18.22 -7.07
C GLN A 412 -16.47 -19.20 -7.01
N PHE A 413 -16.03 -19.75 -8.14
CA PHE A 413 -14.86 -20.61 -8.23
C PHE A 413 -13.72 -19.93 -8.98
N PHE A 414 -12.50 -20.09 -8.44
CA PHE A 414 -11.25 -19.66 -9.06
C PHE A 414 -10.25 -20.80 -9.03
N TYR A 415 -9.64 -21.07 -10.17
CA TYR A 415 -8.60 -22.08 -10.34
C TYR A 415 -7.37 -21.45 -10.98
N PHE A 416 -6.19 -21.86 -10.56
CA PHE A 416 -4.92 -21.44 -11.14
C PHE A 416 -3.95 -22.62 -11.18
N ASP A 417 -3.14 -22.64 -12.24
CA ASP A 417 -1.96 -23.50 -12.33
C ASP A 417 -0.74 -22.71 -12.81
N SER A 418 0.44 -23.15 -12.37
CA SER A 418 1.73 -22.72 -12.92
C SER A 418 2.55 -23.94 -13.37
N VAL A 419 1.96 -24.80 -14.21
CA VAL A 419 2.62 -26.02 -14.74
C VAL A 419 3.87 -25.69 -15.54
N GLU A 420 3.96 -24.48 -16.08
CA GLU A 420 5.12 -23.92 -16.79
C GLU A 420 6.34 -23.71 -15.87
N SER A 421 6.16 -23.75 -14.54
CA SER A 421 7.25 -23.76 -13.55
C SER A 421 7.96 -25.12 -13.43
N LEU A 422 7.43 -26.20 -14.03
CA LEU A 422 8.12 -27.49 -14.06
C LEU A 422 9.43 -27.41 -14.86
N PRO A 423 10.46 -28.19 -14.50
CA PRO A 423 11.68 -28.25 -15.30
C PRO A 423 11.39 -28.74 -16.73
N THR A 424 12.12 -28.18 -17.70
CA THR A 424 12.02 -28.56 -19.12
C THR A 424 12.58 -29.94 -19.44
N TYR A 425 13.35 -30.54 -18.51
CA TYR A 425 13.81 -31.92 -18.60
C TYR A 425 12.79 -32.89 -18.01
N GLN A 426 12.76 -34.12 -18.52
CA GLN A 426 11.90 -35.17 -17.96
C GLN A 426 12.33 -35.54 -16.54
N LEU A 427 11.39 -35.46 -15.59
CA LEU A 427 11.61 -35.86 -14.20
C LEU A 427 11.72 -37.38 -14.08
N ASP A 428 12.77 -37.85 -13.40
CA ASP A 428 12.90 -39.24 -12.98
C ASP A 428 12.06 -39.47 -11.71
N PRO A 429 11.18 -40.48 -11.65
CA PRO A 429 10.44 -40.83 -10.44
C PRO A 429 11.33 -41.08 -9.19
N GLN A 430 12.62 -41.38 -9.36
CA GLN A 430 13.58 -41.46 -8.26
C GLN A 430 13.93 -40.08 -7.68
N ASP A 431 13.98 -39.03 -8.50
CA ASP A 431 14.28 -37.66 -8.06
C ASP A 431 13.13 -37.05 -7.23
N LEU A 432 11.90 -37.56 -7.42
CA LEU A 432 10.68 -37.10 -6.73
C LEU A 432 10.50 -37.72 -5.33
N LYS A 433 11.39 -38.63 -4.91
CA LYS A 433 11.26 -39.34 -3.64
C LYS A 433 11.57 -38.42 -2.45
N PRO A 434 10.75 -38.43 -1.38
CA PRO A 434 11.05 -37.72 -0.15
C PRO A 434 12.40 -38.14 0.44
N SER A 435 13.12 -37.17 0.99
CA SER A 435 14.48 -37.32 1.53
C SER A 435 14.54 -37.17 3.06
N ASN A 436 13.38 -37.10 3.71
CA ASN A 436 13.20 -36.71 5.11
C ASN A 436 13.79 -35.31 5.38
N SER A 437 13.48 -34.38 4.49
CA SER A 437 13.91 -32.98 4.54
C SER A 437 12.72 -32.03 4.57
N ARG A 438 12.92 -30.83 5.10
CA ARG A 438 11.94 -29.73 5.03
C ARG A 438 11.60 -29.27 3.61
N TYR A 439 12.24 -29.81 2.58
CA TYR A 439 11.99 -29.52 1.16
C TYR A 439 11.21 -30.64 0.46
N ASP A 440 10.79 -31.70 1.16
CA ASP A 440 10.24 -32.91 0.54
C ASP A 440 8.96 -32.65 -0.28
N ALA A 441 8.12 -31.68 0.10
CA ALA A 441 6.97 -31.27 -0.69
C ALA A 441 7.38 -30.58 -2.01
N GLN A 442 8.48 -29.81 -2.00
CA GLN A 442 9.04 -29.18 -3.19
C GLN A 442 9.73 -30.21 -4.09
N ILE A 443 10.47 -31.15 -3.49
CA ILE A 443 11.11 -32.28 -4.17
C ILE A 443 10.07 -33.17 -4.88
N SER A 444 8.91 -33.42 -4.27
CA SER A 444 7.86 -34.25 -4.89
C SER A 444 7.21 -33.63 -6.14
N VAL A 445 7.46 -32.34 -6.42
CA VAL A 445 7.00 -31.64 -7.63
C VAL A 445 8.14 -31.42 -8.62
N PHE A 446 9.28 -30.89 -8.15
CA PHE A 446 10.37 -30.40 -9.01
C PHE A 446 11.58 -31.33 -9.10
N GLY A 447 11.63 -32.36 -8.26
CA GLY A 447 12.76 -33.28 -8.13
C GLY A 447 13.95 -32.70 -7.34
N SER A 448 14.70 -33.60 -6.72
CA SER A 448 15.91 -33.30 -5.93
C SER A 448 16.98 -32.51 -6.71
N LYS A 449 17.07 -32.71 -8.04
CA LYS A 449 18.00 -31.99 -8.93
C LYS A 449 17.73 -30.48 -8.99
N LEU A 450 16.46 -30.07 -9.15
CA LEU A 450 16.12 -28.64 -9.16
C LEU A 450 16.24 -28.06 -7.74
N GLN A 451 15.83 -28.81 -6.71
CA GLN A 451 16.04 -28.41 -5.32
C GLN A 451 17.53 -28.12 -5.02
N LYS A 452 18.44 -28.96 -5.52
CA LYS A 452 19.88 -28.77 -5.35
C LYS A 452 20.38 -27.52 -6.10
N LYS A 453 19.91 -27.27 -7.32
CA LYS A 453 20.23 -26.04 -8.07
C LYS A 453 19.79 -24.79 -7.32
N LEU A 454 18.61 -24.80 -6.69
CA LEU A 454 18.12 -23.68 -5.86
C LEU A 454 19.03 -23.44 -4.65
N GLN A 455 19.43 -24.51 -3.94
CA GLN A 455 20.34 -24.43 -2.80
C GLN A 455 21.70 -23.83 -3.17
N ASP A 456 22.21 -24.09 -4.37
CA ASP A 456 23.53 -23.64 -4.83
C ASP A 456 23.52 -22.25 -5.50
N ALA A 457 22.35 -21.62 -5.69
CA ALA A 457 22.21 -20.35 -6.39
C ALA A 457 22.65 -19.11 -5.57
N ASN A 458 23.23 -18.12 -6.24
CA ASN A 458 23.65 -16.83 -5.71
C ASN A 458 22.68 -15.73 -6.13
N ILE A 459 22.06 -15.07 -5.17
CA ILE A 459 20.93 -14.16 -5.39
C ILE A 459 21.26 -12.77 -4.85
N PHE A 460 20.87 -11.72 -5.57
CA PHE A 460 20.88 -10.35 -5.07
C PHE A 460 19.46 -9.81 -4.99
N ILE A 461 19.03 -9.37 -3.80
CA ILE A 461 17.74 -8.69 -3.57
C ILE A 461 18.02 -7.21 -3.29
N VAL A 462 17.30 -6.32 -3.97
CA VAL A 462 17.40 -4.87 -3.77
C VAL A 462 16.08 -4.32 -3.26
N GLY A 463 16.09 -3.84 -2.03
CA GLY A 463 14.90 -3.53 -1.24
C GLY A 463 14.55 -4.63 -0.24
N SER A 464 14.24 -4.21 0.99
CA SER A 464 13.87 -5.04 2.15
C SER A 464 12.54 -4.59 2.75
N GLY A 465 11.73 -3.83 1.99
CA GLY A 465 10.37 -3.43 2.34
C GLY A 465 9.35 -4.58 2.23
N ALA A 466 8.11 -4.26 1.82
CA ALA A 466 7.00 -5.22 1.79
C ALA A 466 7.31 -6.45 0.91
N LEU A 467 7.65 -6.21 -0.36
CA LEU A 467 8.05 -7.24 -1.31
C LEU A 467 9.31 -7.99 -0.82
N GLY A 468 10.31 -7.26 -0.30
CA GLY A 468 11.57 -7.85 0.17
C GLY A 468 11.38 -8.83 1.33
N CYS A 469 10.48 -8.51 2.28
CA CYS A 469 10.10 -9.41 3.36
C CYS A 469 9.44 -10.70 2.85
N GLU A 470 8.46 -10.58 1.94
CA GLU A 470 7.76 -11.72 1.36
C GLU A 470 8.67 -12.59 0.48
N PHE A 471 9.55 -11.97 -0.30
CA PHE A 471 10.55 -12.66 -1.13
C PHE A 471 11.60 -13.38 -0.28
N LEU A 472 12.12 -12.77 0.79
CA LEU A 472 13.04 -13.43 1.70
C LEU A 472 12.42 -14.65 2.38
N LYS A 473 11.19 -14.53 2.88
CA LYS A 473 10.42 -15.66 3.41
C LYS A 473 10.27 -16.75 2.34
N ASN A 474 9.92 -16.38 1.11
CA ASN A 474 9.76 -17.34 0.01
C ASN A 474 11.06 -18.10 -0.28
N LEU A 475 12.18 -17.39 -0.43
CA LEU A 475 13.48 -17.97 -0.76
C LEU A 475 14.03 -18.83 0.39
N ALA A 476 13.82 -18.42 1.64
CA ALA A 476 14.19 -19.19 2.84
C ALA A 476 13.45 -20.55 2.89
N LEU A 477 12.13 -20.56 2.66
CA LEU A 477 11.32 -21.78 2.61
C LEU A 477 11.66 -22.66 1.41
N MET A 478 11.85 -22.06 0.23
CA MET A 478 12.27 -22.78 -0.98
C MET A 478 13.70 -23.36 -0.89
N GLY A 479 14.48 -22.97 0.12
CA GLY A 479 15.85 -23.43 0.32
C GLY A 479 16.86 -22.80 -0.63
N VAL A 480 16.57 -21.62 -1.17
CA VAL A 480 17.49 -20.91 -2.07
C VAL A 480 18.70 -20.42 -1.27
N SER A 481 19.90 -20.50 -1.88
CA SER A 481 21.17 -20.12 -1.25
C SER A 481 21.44 -20.80 0.11
N CYS A 482 20.97 -22.04 0.29
CA CYS A 482 21.17 -22.83 1.51
C CYS A 482 22.39 -23.78 1.46
N SER A 483 23.21 -23.71 0.40
CA SER A 483 24.49 -24.43 0.34
C SER A 483 25.62 -23.64 1.02
N SER A 484 26.67 -24.32 1.47
CA SER A 484 27.87 -23.67 2.03
C SER A 484 28.74 -22.93 1.00
N LYS A 485 28.38 -22.95 -0.28
CA LYS A 485 29.11 -22.28 -1.38
C LYS A 485 28.33 -21.13 -2.02
N SER A 486 27.05 -20.99 -1.68
CA SER A 486 26.14 -19.98 -2.23
C SER A 486 25.98 -18.80 -1.29
N LYS A 487 25.51 -17.67 -1.82
CA LYS A 487 25.19 -16.48 -1.03
C LYS A 487 23.96 -15.75 -1.58
N LEU A 488 23.00 -15.47 -0.70
CA LEU A 488 21.99 -14.44 -0.89
C LEU A 488 22.55 -13.12 -0.33
N THR A 489 22.53 -12.05 -1.11
CA THR A 489 22.81 -10.69 -0.61
C THR A 489 21.53 -9.87 -0.67
N ILE A 490 21.16 -9.19 0.41
CA ILE A 490 20.08 -8.20 0.41
C ILE A 490 20.64 -6.83 0.75
N THR A 491 20.20 -5.78 0.06
CA THR A 491 20.52 -4.39 0.39
C THR A 491 19.28 -3.52 0.50
N ASP A 492 19.26 -2.64 1.50
CA ASP A 492 18.24 -1.61 1.74
C ASP A 492 18.87 -0.58 2.69
N ASP A 493 18.85 0.70 2.33
CA ASP A 493 19.42 1.80 3.12
C ASP A 493 18.44 2.44 4.13
N ASP A 494 17.18 2.01 4.16
CA ASP A 494 16.19 2.50 5.10
C ASP A 494 16.24 1.81 6.48
N VAL A 495 15.70 2.52 7.47
CA VAL A 495 15.37 1.98 8.81
C VAL A 495 13.88 1.62 8.92
N ILE A 496 13.55 0.77 9.89
CA ILE A 496 12.18 0.30 10.14
C ILE A 496 11.37 1.39 10.85
N GLU A 497 10.21 1.73 10.30
CA GLU A 497 9.24 2.64 10.90
C GLU A 497 8.02 1.89 11.47
N LYS A 498 7.26 2.52 12.38
CA LYS A 498 5.95 2.01 12.84
C LYS A 498 4.98 1.76 11.67
N SER A 499 4.99 2.65 10.67
CA SER A 499 4.16 2.56 9.45
C SER A 499 4.41 1.30 8.61
N ASN A 500 5.55 0.63 8.80
CA ASN A 500 5.99 -0.48 7.99
C ASN A 500 5.38 -1.82 8.48
N LEU A 501 5.14 -1.94 9.78
CA LEU A 501 4.81 -3.20 10.45
C LEU A 501 3.51 -3.84 9.93
N SER A 502 2.55 -3.04 9.44
CA SER A 502 1.29 -3.50 8.84
C SER A 502 1.45 -4.31 7.54
N ARG A 503 2.63 -4.35 6.92
CA ARG A 503 2.90 -5.11 5.68
C ARG A 503 4.34 -5.66 5.54
N GLN A 504 5.18 -5.48 6.55
CA GLN A 504 6.60 -5.89 6.55
C GLN A 504 6.81 -6.87 7.72
N PHE A 505 6.18 -8.04 7.61
CA PHE A 505 5.90 -8.95 8.72
C PHE A 505 7.14 -9.61 9.37
N LEU A 506 8.31 -9.48 8.75
CA LEU A 506 9.60 -9.89 9.36
C LEU A 506 10.05 -8.93 10.48
N PHE A 507 9.40 -7.77 10.61
CA PHE A 507 9.71 -6.75 11.61
C PHE A 507 8.73 -6.78 12.78
N ARG A 508 9.13 -6.14 13.88
CA ARG A 508 8.39 -6.02 15.15
C ARG A 508 8.51 -4.60 15.68
N ASP A 509 7.68 -4.23 16.64
CA ASP A 509 7.74 -2.92 17.32
C ASP A 509 9.12 -2.65 17.94
N TRP A 510 9.76 -3.66 18.55
CA TRP A 510 11.13 -3.56 19.07
C TRP A 510 12.23 -3.43 18.01
N ASN A 511 11.91 -3.52 16.71
CA ASN A 511 12.86 -3.29 15.62
C ASN A 511 12.80 -1.87 15.03
N ILE A 512 11.88 -1.01 15.47
CA ILE A 512 11.79 0.38 14.98
C ILE A 512 13.12 1.11 15.16
N GLY A 513 13.56 1.81 14.11
CA GLY A 513 14.86 2.50 14.03
C GLY A 513 16.06 1.62 13.66
N GLN A 514 15.89 0.30 13.54
CA GLN A 514 16.94 -0.62 13.05
C GLN A 514 16.91 -0.73 11.52
N ALA A 515 18.03 -1.02 10.88
CA ALA A 515 18.12 -1.15 9.42
C ALA A 515 17.31 -2.36 8.88
N LYS A 516 16.45 -2.11 7.88
CA LYS A 516 15.51 -3.11 7.33
C LYS A 516 16.21 -4.39 6.89
N SER A 517 17.24 -4.27 6.04
CA SER A 517 17.98 -5.40 5.46
C SER A 517 18.59 -6.32 6.52
N THR A 518 19.07 -5.75 7.63
CA THR A 518 19.77 -6.47 8.70
C THR A 518 18.79 -7.29 9.54
N VAL A 519 17.65 -6.69 9.91
CA VAL A 519 16.60 -7.39 10.66
C VAL A 519 15.93 -8.45 9.78
N ALA A 520 15.64 -8.14 8.51
CA ALA A 520 15.01 -9.07 7.58
C ALA A 520 15.89 -10.30 7.32
N ALA A 521 17.21 -10.12 7.18
CA ALA A 521 18.15 -11.22 7.05
C ALA A 521 18.22 -12.11 8.30
N ALA A 522 18.13 -11.52 9.50
CA ALA A 522 18.07 -12.27 10.75
C ALA A 522 16.76 -13.09 10.86
N ALA A 523 15.62 -12.48 10.51
CA ALA A 523 14.32 -13.16 10.51
C ALA A 523 14.26 -14.28 9.47
N ALA A 524 14.80 -14.08 8.26
CA ALA A 524 14.88 -15.11 7.23
C ALA A 524 15.76 -16.31 7.66
N ARG A 525 16.87 -16.07 8.37
CA ARG A 525 17.68 -17.14 9.01
C ARG A 525 16.93 -17.87 10.12
N ALA A 526 16.01 -17.22 10.82
CA ALA A 526 15.16 -17.89 11.82
C ALA A 526 14.12 -18.82 11.16
N ILE A 527 13.58 -18.45 9.99
CA ILE A 527 12.71 -19.32 9.17
C ILE A 527 13.51 -20.52 8.63
N ASN A 528 14.73 -20.29 8.14
CA ASN A 528 15.62 -21.37 7.70
C ASN A 528 17.09 -21.16 8.14
N PRO A 529 17.56 -21.89 9.16
CA PRO A 529 18.94 -21.80 9.66
C PRO A 529 20.03 -22.13 8.62
N SER A 530 19.69 -22.81 7.52
CA SER A 530 20.63 -23.13 6.44
C SER A 530 20.92 -21.96 5.50
N LEU A 531 20.13 -20.89 5.55
CA LEU A 531 20.20 -19.77 4.60
C LEU A 531 21.50 -18.95 4.74
N GLN A 532 22.30 -18.91 3.67
CA GLN A 532 23.54 -18.12 3.61
C GLN A 532 23.25 -16.70 3.12
N ILE A 533 22.79 -15.83 4.03
CA ILE A 533 22.39 -14.44 3.71
C ILE A 533 23.32 -13.37 4.30
N GLY A 534 23.79 -12.45 3.47
CA GLY A 534 24.45 -11.20 3.87
C GLY A 534 23.52 -9.99 3.70
N ALA A 535 23.49 -9.11 4.70
CA ALA A 535 22.76 -7.84 4.63
C ALA A 535 23.73 -6.67 4.40
N LEU A 536 23.34 -5.74 3.55
CA LEU A 536 24.02 -4.47 3.28
C LEU A 536 23.05 -3.31 3.51
N GLN A 537 23.59 -2.13 3.80
CA GLN A 537 22.83 -0.90 4.05
C GLN A 537 23.15 0.18 3.00
N ASN A 538 23.50 -0.27 1.79
CA ASN A 538 23.94 0.58 0.70
C ASN A 538 22.81 0.70 -0.31
N ARG A 539 22.37 1.94 -0.58
CA ARG A 539 21.50 2.24 -1.71
C ARG A 539 22.12 1.67 -2.99
N ALA A 540 21.36 0.98 -3.82
CA ALA A 540 21.84 0.58 -5.13
C ALA A 540 21.75 1.79 -6.09
N CYS A 541 22.88 2.47 -6.29
CA CYS A 541 22.98 3.67 -7.13
C CYS A 541 24.42 3.82 -7.68
N PRO A 542 24.69 4.75 -8.62
CA PRO A 542 26.03 4.95 -9.17
C PRO A 542 27.11 5.22 -8.13
N ASP A 543 26.77 5.90 -7.03
CA ASP A 543 27.73 6.25 -5.97
C ASP A 543 28.23 5.03 -5.17
N THR A 544 27.52 3.90 -5.22
CA THR A 544 27.84 2.67 -4.48
C THR A 544 28.37 1.54 -5.36
N GLU A 545 28.72 1.81 -6.63
CA GLU A 545 29.35 0.82 -7.52
C GLU A 545 30.69 0.29 -6.99
N SER A 546 31.35 1.01 -6.08
CA SER A 546 32.53 0.50 -5.34
C SER A 546 32.22 -0.67 -4.39
N VAL A 547 30.97 -0.76 -3.91
CA VAL A 547 30.45 -1.89 -3.11
C VAL A 547 29.89 -2.97 -4.03
N PHE A 548 29.12 -2.56 -5.04
CA PHE A 548 28.53 -3.44 -6.06
C PHE A 548 29.41 -3.51 -7.31
N HIS A 549 30.68 -3.86 -7.11
CA HIS A 549 31.72 -3.92 -8.16
C HIS A 549 31.55 -5.13 -9.09
N ASP A 550 32.25 -5.16 -10.23
CA ASP A 550 32.09 -6.18 -11.28
C ASP A 550 32.11 -7.63 -10.74
N THR A 551 33.09 -8.00 -9.92
CA THR A 551 33.19 -9.35 -9.32
C THR A 551 31.98 -9.74 -8.44
N PHE A 552 31.26 -8.76 -7.87
CA PHE A 552 30.03 -9.02 -7.15
C PHE A 552 28.92 -9.41 -8.13
N TRP A 553 28.73 -8.63 -9.20
CA TRP A 553 27.74 -8.91 -10.25
C TRP A 553 28.01 -10.21 -10.98
N ASP A 554 29.25 -10.44 -11.41
CA ASP A 554 29.66 -11.65 -12.14
C ASP A 554 29.31 -12.94 -11.36
N GLY A 555 29.42 -12.91 -10.04
CA GLY A 555 29.09 -14.03 -9.15
C GLY A 555 27.59 -14.28 -8.90
N LEU A 556 26.68 -13.44 -9.42
CA LEU A 556 25.23 -13.61 -9.26
C LEU A 556 24.63 -14.53 -10.33
N ASP A 557 23.64 -15.34 -9.93
CA ASP A 557 22.78 -16.12 -10.84
C ASP A 557 21.50 -15.35 -11.21
N VAL A 558 20.88 -14.65 -10.26
CA VAL A 558 19.62 -13.88 -10.45
C VAL A 558 19.58 -12.65 -9.54
N VAL A 559 19.00 -11.56 -10.04
CA VAL A 559 18.68 -10.33 -9.31
C VAL A 559 17.17 -10.20 -9.11
N ILE A 560 16.73 -9.69 -7.96
CA ILE A 560 15.32 -9.53 -7.60
C ILE A 560 15.10 -8.11 -7.06
N ASN A 561 14.25 -7.34 -7.72
CA ASN A 561 13.86 -6.01 -7.26
C ASN A 561 12.66 -6.09 -6.30
N ALA A 562 12.77 -5.39 -5.18
CA ALA A 562 11.74 -5.18 -4.17
C ALA A 562 11.60 -3.67 -3.86
N LEU A 563 11.65 -2.87 -4.92
CA LEU A 563 11.79 -1.42 -4.92
C LEU A 563 10.44 -0.69 -4.88
N ASP A 564 10.46 0.59 -4.54
CA ASP A 564 9.27 1.45 -4.43
C ASP A 564 9.24 2.63 -5.42
N ASN A 565 10.34 2.89 -6.14
CA ASN A 565 10.48 4.01 -7.08
C ASN A 565 11.03 3.56 -8.45
N VAL A 566 10.70 4.31 -9.51
CA VAL A 566 11.09 3.98 -10.90
C VAL A 566 12.58 4.18 -11.15
N ASN A 567 13.20 5.22 -10.54
CA ASN A 567 14.61 5.53 -10.78
C ASN A 567 15.55 4.40 -10.33
N ALA A 568 15.30 3.81 -9.16
CA ALA A 568 16.06 2.65 -8.69
C ALA A 568 15.83 1.41 -9.58
N ARG A 569 14.61 1.18 -10.07
CA ARG A 569 14.31 0.10 -11.03
C ARG A 569 15.10 0.26 -12.31
N MET A 570 15.09 1.46 -12.90
CA MET A 570 15.85 1.78 -14.11
C MET A 570 17.36 1.60 -13.94
N TYR A 571 17.92 2.01 -12.79
CA TYR A 571 19.33 1.76 -12.48
C TYR A 571 19.63 0.25 -12.41
N MET A 572 18.81 -0.51 -11.67
CA MET A 572 18.99 -1.96 -11.52
C MET A 572 18.83 -2.70 -12.85
N ASP A 573 17.85 -2.34 -13.67
CA ASP A 573 17.66 -2.86 -15.02
C ASP A 573 18.88 -2.61 -15.92
N MET A 574 19.43 -1.39 -15.92
CA MET A 574 20.66 -1.06 -16.65
C MET A 574 21.87 -1.89 -16.21
N ARG A 575 22.04 -2.14 -14.90
CA ARG A 575 23.13 -3.00 -14.39
C ARG A 575 22.90 -4.47 -14.77
N CYS A 576 21.69 -4.98 -14.65
CA CYS A 576 21.34 -6.35 -15.06
C CYS A 576 21.54 -6.56 -16.57
N LEU A 577 21.20 -5.57 -17.40
CA LEU A 577 21.46 -5.59 -18.84
C LEU A 577 22.96 -5.61 -19.15
N TYR A 578 23.77 -4.78 -18.47
CA TYR A 578 25.21 -4.70 -18.65
C TYR A 578 25.93 -6.01 -18.27
N PHE A 579 25.62 -6.57 -17.10
CA PHE A 579 26.22 -7.83 -16.61
C PHE A 579 25.50 -9.10 -17.10
N GLN A 580 24.50 -8.97 -17.99
CA GLN A 580 23.71 -10.08 -18.53
C GLN A 580 23.11 -10.98 -17.43
N LYS A 581 22.49 -10.36 -16.43
CA LYS A 581 21.87 -11.05 -15.28
C LYS A 581 20.35 -11.10 -15.43
N PRO A 582 19.71 -12.27 -15.21
CA PRO A 582 18.27 -12.35 -15.06
C PRO A 582 17.78 -11.44 -13.93
N LEU A 583 16.74 -10.65 -14.20
CA LEU A 583 16.11 -9.76 -13.24
C LEU A 583 14.63 -10.12 -13.09
N LEU A 584 14.19 -10.28 -11.84
CA LEU A 584 12.79 -10.43 -11.47
C LEU A 584 12.28 -9.10 -10.89
N GLU A 585 11.27 -8.53 -11.52
CA GLU A 585 10.70 -7.21 -11.19
C GLU A 585 9.22 -7.35 -10.77
N SER A 586 8.76 -6.47 -9.88
CA SER A 586 7.37 -6.45 -9.39
C SER A 586 6.98 -5.13 -8.75
N GLY A 587 5.71 -4.76 -8.91
CA GLY A 587 5.10 -3.56 -8.33
C GLY A 587 3.75 -3.86 -7.68
N THR A 588 3.35 -2.99 -6.75
CA THR A 588 2.05 -3.05 -6.05
C THR A 588 1.52 -1.65 -5.80
N LEU A 589 0.24 -1.41 -6.07
CA LEU A 589 -0.48 -0.17 -5.75
C LEU A 589 -1.88 -0.52 -5.23
N GLY A 590 -2.05 -0.50 -3.91
CA GLY A 590 -3.29 -0.97 -3.28
C GLY A 590 -3.57 -2.43 -3.60
N ALA A 591 -4.71 -2.72 -4.21
CA ALA A 591 -5.08 -4.06 -4.69
C ALA A 591 -4.46 -4.43 -6.05
N LYS A 592 -3.84 -3.48 -6.77
CA LYS A 592 -3.22 -3.67 -8.09
C LYS A 592 -1.79 -4.20 -7.91
N CYS A 593 -1.35 -5.11 -8.78
CA CYS A 593 0.03 -5.60 -8.82
C CYS A 593 0.46 -6.00 -10.23
N ASN A 594 1.77 -6.08 -10.44
CA ASN A 594 2.38 -6.60 -11.67
C ASN A 594 3.67 -7.37 -11.36
N THR A 595 4.05 -8.26 -12.27
CA THR A 595 5.36 -8.93 -12.27
C THR A 595 5.94 -8.92 -13.69
N GLN A 596 7.26 -8.85 -13.80
CA GLN A 596 7.99 -8.92 -15.07
C GLN A 596 9.27 -9.73 -14.88
N MET A 597 9.60 -10.55 -15.88
CA MET A 597 10.88 -11.27 -15.93
C MET A 597 11.71 -10.70 -17.07
N VAL A 598 12.92 -10.22 -16.75
CA VAL A 598 13.91 -9.79 -17.72
C VAL A 598 14.96 -10.89 -17.85
N ILE A 599 14.94 -11.61 -18.96
CA ILE A 599 15.82 -12.75 -19.24
C ILE A 599 16.81 -12.37 -20.36
N PRO A 600 18.13 -12.34 -20.08
CA PRO A 600 19.15 -12.01 -21.07
C PRO A 600 19.03 -12.82 -22.36
N HIS A 601 19.13 -12.13 -23.49
CA HIS A 601 19.00 -12.69 -24.84
C HIS A 601 17.64 -13.34 -25.18
N LEU A 602 16.58 -13.10 -24.39
CA LEU A 602 15.24 -13.67 -24.63
C LEU A 602 14.12 -12.64 -24.55
N THR A 603 14.09 -11.77 -23.55
CA THR A 603 13.02 -10.76 -23.36
C THR A 603 13.54 -9.34 -23.53
N GLU A 604 12.62 -8.38 -23.56
CA GLU A 604 12.94 -6.97 -23.30
C GLU A 604 13.39 -6.73 -21.85
N ASN A 605 14.05 -5.60 -21.63
CA ASN A 605 14.43 -5.07 -20.32
C ASN A 605 13.33 -4.13 -19.77
N TYR A 606 13.30 -3.86 -18.46
CA TYR A 606 12.25 -3.03 -17.83
C TYR A 606 12.16 -1.64 -18.46
N GLY A 607 13.31 -1.01 -18.74
CA GLY A 607 13.39 0.31 -19.38
C GLY A 607 13.05 0.36 -20.88
N ALA A 608 12.63 -0.75 -21.50
CA ALA A 608 12.15 -0.76 -22.89
C ALA A 608 10.75 -0.16 -23.01
N SER A 609 9.89 -0.45 -22.04
CA SER A 609 8.58 0.20 -21.87
C SER A 609 8.71 1.52 -21.09
N ARG A 610 7.81 2.46 -21.35
CA ARG A 610 7.68 3.69 -20.56
C ARG A 610 6.33 3.70 -19.85
N ASP A 611 6.38 3.67 -18.52
CA ASP A 611 5.22 3.98 -17.69
C ASP A 611 4.76 5.44 -17.93
N PRO A 612 3.45 5.73 -17.78
CA PRO A 612 2.96 7.11 -17.83
C PRO A 612 3.67 7.99 -16.78
N PRO A 613 4.16 9.18 -17.13
CA PRO A 613 4.75 10.08 -16.15
C PRO A 613 3.69 10.59 -15.17
N GLU A 614 4.10 10.91 -13.95
CA GLU A 614 3.24 11.61 -12.99
C GLU A 614 2.72 12.93 -13.60
N LYS A 615 1.40 13.16 -13.50
CA LYS A 615 0.79 14.42 -13.92
C LYS A 615 1.33 15.54 -13.02
N GLN A 616 1.95 16.56 -13.62
CA GLN A 616 2.33 17.79 -12.91
C GLN A 616 1.38 18.91 -13.32
N ALA A 617 0.77 19.57 -12.35
CA ALA A 617 -0.09 20.73 -12.59
C ALA A 617 0.74 21.93 -13.09
N PRO A 618 0.23 22.76 -14.03
CA PRO A 618 0.94 23.96 -14.48
C PRO A 618 1.21 24.93 -13.33
N MET A 619 2.37 25.58 -13.34
CA MET A 619 2.80 26.45 -12.23
C MET A 619 1.81 27.60 -11.93
N CYS A 620 1.18 28.20 -12.95
CA CYS A 620 0.18 29.25 -12.70
C CYS A 620 -1.13 28.68 -12.11
N THR A 621 -1.47 27.43 -12.38
CA THR A 621 -2.63 26.75 -11.78
C THR A 621 -2.36 26.46 -10.30
N VAL A 622 -1.14 26.05 -9.96
CA VAL A 622 -0.69 25.86 -8.57
C VAL A 622 -0.62 27.19 -7.79
N HIS A 623 -0.07 28.25 -8.39
CA HIS A 623 0.17 29.52 -7.69
C HIS A 623 -0.97 30.55 -7.72
N SER A 624 -1.82 30.56 -8.76
CA SER A 624 -2.81 31.62 -9.01
C SER A 624 -4.25 31.11 -9.16
N PHE A 625 -4.45 29.92 -9.74
CA PHE A 625 -5.78 29.40 -10.09
C PHE A 625 -6.05 27.95 -9.64
N PRO A 626 -5.81 27.60 -8.36
CA PRO A 626 -6.12 26.27 -7.84
C PRO A 626 -7.63 26.05 -7.82
N HIS A 627 -8.06 24.84 -8.19
CA HIS A 627 -9.48 24.49 -8.31
C HIS A 627 -9.84 23.11 -7.72
N ASN A 628 -8.86 22.22 -7.58
CA ASN A 628 -8.91 20.97 -6.81
C ASN A 628 -8.01 21.05 -5.56
N ILE A 629 -8.03 20.02 -4.71
CA ILE A 629 -7.21 19.97 -3.49
C ILE A 629 -5.73 19.70 -3.76
N ASP A 630 -5.39 18.96 -4.81
CA ASP A 630 -4.02 18.57 -5.13
C ASP A 630 -3.16 19.78 -5.54
N HIS A 631 -3.75 20.77 -6.22
CA HIS A 631 -3.07 22.04 -6.52
C HIS A 631 -2.72 22.80 -5.23
N CYS A 632 -3.64 22.84 -4.26
CA CYS A 632 -3.41 23.45 -2.95
C CYS A 632 -2.35 22.70 -2.13
N LEU A 633 -2.37 21.36 -2.15
CA LEU A 633 -1.38 20.52 -1.47
C LEU A 633 0.02 20.65 -2.11
N THR A 634 0.10 20.67 -3.44
CA THR A 634 1.34 20.88 -4.20
C THR A 634 1.95 22.26 -3.89
N TRP A 635 1.13 23.31 -3.85
CA TRP A 635 1.58 24.63 -3.43
C TRP A 635 2.08 24.63 -1.99
N ALA A 636 1.31 24.11 -1.04
CA ALA A 636 1.70 24.07 0.38
C ALA A 636 2.99 23.27 0.62
N ARG A 637 3.18 22.17 -0.14
CA ARG A 637 4.41 21.36 -0.16
C ARG A 637 5.60 22.17 -0.64
N SER A 638 5.45 22.91 -1.75
CA SER A 638 6.49 23.77 -2.32
C SER A 638 6.89 24.91 -1.37
N GLU A 639 5.91 25.54 -0.72
CA GLU A 639 6.15 26.59 0.29
C GLU A 639 6.88 26.05 1.52
N PHE A 640 6.50 24.85 2.02
CA PHE A 640 7.20 24.19 3.12
C PHE A 640 8.69 23.97 2.79
N GLU A 641 8.98 23.29 1.68
CA GLU A 641 10.36 23.01 1.26
C GLU A 641 11.13 24.32 1.02
N GLY A 642 10.49 25.29 0.36
CA GLY A 642 11.08 26.57 0.06
C GLY A 642 11.50 27.35 1.31
N LEU A 643 10.62 27.45 2.31
CA LEU A 643 10.83 28.28 3.51
C LEU A 643 11.64 27.60 4.61
N LEU A 644 11.51 26.28 4.76
CA LEU A 644 12.03 25.54 5.92
C LEU A 644 13.18 24.57 5.59
N GLU A 645 13.41 24.24 4.31
CA GLU A 645 14.51 23.36 3.90
C GLU A 645 15.51 24.09 2.99
N LYS A 646 15.05 24.56 1.82
CA LYS A 646 15.88 25.19 0.78
C LYS A 646 16.48 26.51 1.24
N THR A 647 15.68 27.43 1.81
CA THR A 647 16.22 28.72 2.30
C THR A 647 17.22 28.55 3.46
N PRO A 648 16.99 27.70 4.48
CA PRO A 648 18.00 27.41 5.52
C PRO A 648 19.28 26.75 5.00
N ASN A 649 19.18 25.81 4.04
CA ASN A 649 20.35 25.24 3.38
C ASN A 649 21.17 26.31 2.67
N GLU A 650 20.52 27.22 1.93
CA GLU A 650 21.20 28.27 1.19
C GLU A 650 21.86 29.32 2.10
N VAL A 651 21.19 29.68 3.21
CA VAL A 651 21.78 30.48 4.29
C VAL A 651 23.07 29.81 4.81
N ASN A 652 23.03 28.51 5.08
CA ASN A 652 24.21 27.78 5.57
C ASN A 652 25.33 27.71 4.51
N SER A 653 25.00 27.52 3.23
CA SER A 653 25.94 27.58 2.11
C SER A 653 26.66 28.94 2.08
N PHE A 654 25.91 30.05 2.14
CA PHE A 654 26.49 31.39 2.23
C PHE A 654 27.38 31.57 3.46
N LEU A 655 26.89 31.23 4.65
CA LEU A 655 27.65 31.42 5.90
C LEU A 655 28.91 30.55 5.98
N SER A 656 28.95 29.40 5.30
CA SER A 656 30.11 28.50 5.28
C SER A 656 31.30 29.06 4.48
N ASN A 657 31.03 29.75 3.37
CA ASN A 657 32.05 30.41 2.54
C ASN A 657 31.47 31.61 1.78
N PRO A 658 31.31 32.78 2.44
CA PRO A 658 30.67 33.94 1.84
C PRO A 658 31.33 34.39 0.54
N THR A 659 32.66 34.36 0.46
CA THR A 659 33.40 34.83 -0.72
C THR A 659 33.17 33.93 -1.94
N GLN A 660 33.17 32.60 -1.77
CA GLN A 660 32.89 31.68 -2.87
C GLN A 660 31.42 31.76 -3.30
N TYR A 661 30.51 31.87 -2.34
CA TYR A 661 29.07 32.00 -2.59
C TYR A 661 28.76 33.29 -3.38
N SER A 662 29.23 34.45 -2.91
CA SER A 662 29.04 35.73 -3.59
C SER A 662 29.65 35.74 -5.00
N ALA A 663 30.78 35.05 -5.21
CA ALA A 663 31.36 34.89 -6.54
C ALA A 663 30.52 33.97 -7.46
N ALA A 664 29.90 32.91 -6.92
CA ALA A 664 29.02 32.03 -7.66
C ALA A 664 27.73 32.74 -8.10
N MET A 665 27.08 33.49 -7.20
CA MET A 665 25.85 34.22 -7.53
C MET A 665 26.08 35.34 -8.56
N ARG A 666 27.18 36.08 -8.46
CA ARG A 666 27.62 37.05 -9.50
C ARG A 666 27.90 36.38 -10.85
N LYS A 667 28.41 35.14 -10.84
CA LYS A 667 28.71 34.39 -12.07
C LYS A 667 27.43 33.84 -12.74
N ALA A 668 26.41 33.49 -11.96
CA ALA A 668 25.10 33.12 -12.49
C ALA A 668 24.43 34.35 -13.12
N GLY A 669 24.30 35.44 -12.35
CA GLY A 669 23.86 36.74 -12.88
C GLY A 669 22.46 36.77 -13.48
N ASP A 670 21.61 35.80 -13.11
CA ASP A 670 20.27 35.60 -13.68
C ASP A 670 19.15 35.84 -12.65
N ALA A 671 17.90 35.80 -13.13
CA ALA A 671 16.73 36.02 -12.30
C ALA A 671 16.56 34.97 -11.18
N GLN A 672 17.08 33.75 -11.37
CA GLN A 672 17.03 32.68 -10.37
C GLN A 672 18.01 32.98 -9.22
N ALA A 673 19.22 33.41 -9.53
CA ALA A 673 20.19 33.88 -8.53
C ALA A 673 19.67 35.12 -7.77
N ARG A 674 18.98 36.04 -8.45
CA ARG A 674 18.31 37.19 -7.80
C ARG A 674 17.23 36.73 -6.81
N GLU A 675 16.26 35.92 -7.25
CA GLU A 675 15.15 35.45 -6.38
C GLU A 675 15.68 34.69 -5.15
N LEU A 676 16.71 33.85 -5.34
CA LEU A 676 17.35 33.10 -4.27
C LEU A 676 18.00 34.03 -3.24
N LEU A 677 18.73 35.06 -3.70
CA LEU A 677 19.33 36.08 -2.83
C LEU A 677 18.29 36.95 -2.12
N GLU A 678 17.17 37.29 -2.78
CA GLU A 678 16.06 38.01 -2.14
C GLU A 678 15.52 37.21 -0.95
N ARG A 679 15.23 35.92 -1.15
CA ARG A 679 14.73 35.03 -0.08
C ARG A 679 15.73 34.88 1.08
N VAL A 680 17.01 34.69 0.78
CA VAL A 680 18.07 34.55 1.79
C VAL A 680 18.27 35.86 2.57
N SER A 681 18.25 37.01 1.89
CA SER A 681 18.37 38.34 2.51
C SER A 681 17.13 38.72 3.33
N GLU A 682 15.92 38.36 2.89
CA GLU A 682 14.71 38.56 3.69
C GLU A 682 14.73 37.69 4.96
N CYS A 683 15.15 36.43 4.84
CA CYS A 683 15.21 35.48 5.95
C CYS A 683 16.16 35.92 7.08
N LEU A 684 17.34 36.46 6.74
CA LEU A 684 18.32 36.94 7.71
C LEU A 684 18.15 38.41 8.12
N GLY A 685 17.42 39.19 7.32
CA GLY A 685 17.10 40.59 7.58
C GLY A 685 15.72 40.75 8.23
N LYS A 686 14.72 41.08 7.40
CA LYS A 686 13.36 41.48 7.84
C LYS A 686 12.59 40.38 8.56
N GLU A 687 12.79 39.12 8.20
CA GLU A 687 12.08 37.95 8.75
C GLU A 687 12.89 37.15 9.77
N ARG A 688 14.00 37.72 10.26
CA ARG A 688 14.84 37.09 11.27
C ARG A 688 14.10 37.04 12.61
N CYS A 689 13.96 35.84 13.14
CA CYS A 689 13.40 35.61 14.47
C CYS A 689 14.52 35.55 15.52
N ILE A 690 14.26 36.06 16.72
CA ILE A 690 15.18 35.97 17.88
C ILE A 690 14.46 35.31 19.08
N THR A 691 13.16 35.55 19.21
CA THR A 691 12.25 35.02 20.23
C THR A 691 11.16 34.16 19.60
N PHE A 692 10.41 33.42 20.42
CA PHE A 692 9.27 32.63 19.92
C PHE A 692 8.11 33.54 19.48
N GLU A 693 7.97 34.70 20.13
CA GLU A 693 7.03 35.77 19.77
C GLU A 693 7.31 36.36 18.38
N ASP A 694 8.58 36.42 17.95
CA ASP A 694 8.93 36.77 16.57
C ASP A 694 8.47 35.68 15.59
N CYS A 695 8.62 34.39 15.93
CA CYS A 695 8.13 33.28 15.11
C CYS A 695 6.60 33.29 14.96
N ILE A 696 5.88 33.64 16.03
CA ILE A 696 4.41 33.85 16.00
C ILE A 696 4.06 35.02 15.09
N THR A 697 4.79 36.14 15.21
CA THR A 697 4.61 37.33 14.36
C THR A 697 4.84 37.00 12.90
N TRP A 698 5.94 36.32 12.57
CA TRP A 698 6.26 35.84 11.22
C TRP A 698 5.14 34.95 10.65
N ALA A 699 4.70 33.95 11.41
CA ALA A 699 3.63 33.04 10.99
C ALA A 699 2.30 33.78 10.75
N ARG A 700 1.93 34.73 11.62
CA ARG A 700 0.69 35.52 11.48
C ARG A 700 0.74 36.48 10.28
N LEU A 701 1.90 37.06 9.99
CA LEU A 701 2.09 37.91 8.81
C LEU A 701 2.13 37.09 7.51
N ARG A 702 2.71 35.89 7.51
CA ARG A 702 2.66 34.95 6.37
C ARG A 702 1.24 34.46 6.09
N PHE A 703 0.42 34.21 7.12
CA PHE A 703 -1.01 33.95 6.93
C PHE A 703 -1.72 35.12 6.22
N GLU A 704 -1.46 36.36 6.66
CA GLU A 704 -2.06 37.54 6.01
C GLU A 704 -1.59 37.68 4.56
N ASP A 705 -0.29 37.47 4.29
CA ASP A 705 0.22 37.54 2.92
C ASP A 705 -0.49 36.53 2.01
N TYR A 706 -0.48 35.26 2.42
CA TYR A 706 -0.89 34.14 1.56
C TYR A 706 -2.40 34.10 1.33
N PHE A 707 -3.19 34.20 2.40
CA PHE A 707 -4.63 33.94 2.32
C PHE A 707 -5.49 35.20 2.23
N SER A 708 -4.90 36.39 2.39
CA SER A 708 -5.61 37.67 2.41
C SER A 708 -5.03 38.67 1.41
N ASN A 709 -3.75 39.05 1.51
CA ASN A 709 -3.15 40.12 0.71
C ASN A 709 -2.93 39.71 -0.75
N ARG A 710 -2.37 38.53 -1.02
CA ARG A 710 -2.24 37.99 -2.39
C ARG A 710 -3.60 37.81 -3.04
N VAL A 711 -4.60 37.37 -2.29
CA VAL A 711 -5.99 37.23 -2.78
C VAL A 711 -6.61 38.60 -3.10
N LYS A 712 -6.44 39.61 -2.23
CA LYS A 712 -6.86 41.01 -2.50
C LYS A 712 -6.14 41.60 -3.72
N GLN A 713 -4.84 41.33 -3.90
CA GLN A 713 -4.10 41.77 -5.09
C GLN A 713 -4.62 41.10 -6.37
N LEU A 714 -4.91 39.79 -6.30
CA LEU A 714 -5.43 39.02 -7.43
C LEU A 714 -6.82 39.51 -7.85
N THR A 715 -7.74 39.71 -6.91
CA THR A 715 -9.10 40.21 -7.20
C THR A 715 -9.16 41.70 -7.52
N PHE A 716 -8.18 42.50 -7.08
CA PHE A 716 -7.99 43.87 -7.58
C PHE A 716 -7.48 43.90 -9.03
N THR A 717 -6.63 42.94 -9.41
CA THR A 717 -6.07 42.83 -10.77
C THR A 717 -7.09 42.24 -11.74
N PHE A 718 -7.90 41.27 -11.28
CA PHE A 718 -9.02 40.67 -12.01
C PHE A 718 -10.29 40.68 -11.14
N PRO A 719 -11.10 41.76 -11.19
CA PRO A 719 -12.41 41.84 -10.53
C PRO A 719 -13.35 40.66 -10.87
N GLU A 720 -14.39 40.43 -10.06
CA GLU A 720 -15.33 39.30 -10.26
C GLU A 720 -16.07 39.39 -11.60
N ASP A 721 -16.33 40.60 -12.08
CA ASP A 721 -16.95 40.94 -13.36
C ASP A 721 -15.94 41.11 -14.51
N ALA A 722 -14.66 40.83 -14.29
CA ALA A 722 -13.64 40.94 -15.32
C ALA A 722 -13.93 40.02 -16.52
N SER A 723 -13.66 40.52 -17.73
CA SER A 723 -13.81 39.79 -18.99
C SER A 723 -12.49 39.66 -19.74
N THR A 724 -12.42 38.63 -20.57
CA THR A 724 -11.30 38.39 -21.49
C THR A 724 -11.39 39.31 -22.72
N SER A 725 -10.34 39.32 -23.55
CA SER A 725 -10.36 40.05 -24.83
C SER A 725 -11.40 39.56 -25.83
N THR A 726 -12.01 38.39 -25.62
CA THR A 726 -13.12 37.86 -26.44
C THR A 726 -14.49 38.15 -25.84
N GLY A 727 -14.56 38.84 -24.70
CA GLY A 727 -15.81 39.20 -24.01
C GLY A 727 -16.39 38.09 -23.12
N THR A 728 -15.70 36.95 -22.96
CA THR A 728 -16.11 35.92 -22.00
C THR A 728 -15.72 36.31 -20.57
N PRO A 729 -16.43 35.84 -19.52
CA PRO A 729 -16.00 36.05 -18.13
C PRO A 729 -14.61 35.46 -17.88
N PHE A 730 -13.73 36.23 -17.24
CA PHE A 730 -12.39 35.76 -16.83
C PHE A 730 -12.48 34.66 -15.78
N TRP A 731 -13.41 34.81 -14.82
CA TRP A 731 -13.72 33.84 -13.78
C TRP A 731 -14.79 32.83 -14.26
N SER A 732 -14.40 32.02 -15.24
CA SER A 732 -15.14 30.85 -15.73
C SER A 732 -14.31 29.58 -15.51
N ALA A 733 -14.97 28.42 -15.48
CA ALA A 733 -14.31 27.13 -15.25
C ALA A 733 -13.10 26.94 -16.18
N PRO A 734 -11.94 26.47 -15.67
CA PRO A 734 -11.70 25.95 -14.32
C PRO A 734 -11.40 27.03 -13.24
N LYS A 735 -11.31 28.32 -13.59
CA LYS A 735 -10.90 29.40 -12.69
C LYS A 735 -12.01 29.79 -11.70
N ARG A 736 -11.78 29.50 -10.41
CA ARG A 736 -12.70 29.84 -9.30
C ARG A 736 -12.36 31.22 -8.73
N PHE A 737 -13.34 32.10 -8.56
CA PHE A 737 -13.13 33.43 -7.96
C PHE A 737 -12.77 33.29 -6.46
N PRO A 738 -11.58 33.72 -6.00
CA PRO A 738 -11.14 33.53 -4.63
C PRO A 738 -11.68 34.64 -3.72
N ARG A 739 -11.80 34.34 -2.42
CA ARG A 739 -12.19 35.31 -1.38
C ARG A 739 -11.08 35.41 -0.33
N PRO A 740 -10.64 36.62 0.07
CA PRO A 740 -9.59 36.76 1.07
C PRO A 740 -10.08 36.28 2.44
N LEU A 741 -9.32 35.39 3.08
CA LEU A 741 -9.64 34.89 4.41
C LEU A 741 -9.36 35.94 5.48
N GLN A 742 -10.35 36.18 6.34
CA GLN A 742 -10.14 36.91 7.58
C GLN A 742 -9.61 35.94 8.64
N PHE A 743 -8.42 36.21 9.18
CA PHE A 743 -7.89 35.41 10.27
C PHE A 743 -8.83 35.41 11.48
N SER A 744 -9.00 34.24 12.10
CA SER A 744 -9.72 34.08 13.37
C SER A 744 -8.96 33.12 14.26
N ALA A 745 -8.66 33.54 15.49
CA ALA A 745 -8.01 32.70 16.49
C ALA A 745 -8.94 31.62 17.09
N THR A 746 -10.25 31.70 16.84
CA THR A 746 -11.21 30.65 17.22
C THR A 746 -11.40 29.59 16.13
N ASP A 747 -10.91 29.83 14.91
CA ASP A 747 -10.90 28.83 13.86
C ASP A 747 -9.74 27.85 14.11
N SER A 748 -10.06 26.55 14.18
CA SER A 748 -9.07 25.52 14.48
C SER A 748 -8.02 25.41 13.39
N SER A 749 -8.38 25.51 12.10
CA SER A 749 -7.43 25.39 10.99
C SER A 749 -6.44 26.56 11.01
N HIS A 750 -6.92 27.78 11.23
CA HIS A 750 -6.10 28.98 11.30
C HIS A 750 -5.11 28.91 12.47
N ILE A 751 -5.55 28.60 13.69
CA ILE A 751 -4.65 28.59 14.85
C ILE A 751 -3.63 27.44 14.80
N HIS A 752 -4.00 26.28 14.26
CA HIS A 752 -3.04 25.17 14.08
C HIS A 752 -1.99 25.49 13.00
N LEU A 753 -2.35 26.19 11.92
CA LEU A 753 -1.38 26.63 10.92
C LEU A 753 -0.34 27.59 11.53
N ILE A 754 -0.78 28.56 12.35
CA ILE A 754 0.13 29.47 13.06
C ILE A 754 0.99 28.71 14.07
N MET A 755 0.43 27.73 14.79
CA MET A 755 1.16 26.88 15.72
C MET A 755 2.29 26.11 15.03
N SER A 756 1.98 25.37 13.97
CA SER A 756 2.98 24.59 13.23
C SER A 756 4.04 25.49 12.59
N ALA A 757 3.62 26.58 11.92
CA ALA A 757 4.56 27.51 11.28
C ALA A 757 5.51 28.18 12.28
N SER A 758 5.01 28.62 13.45
CA SER A 758 5.86 29.26 14.47
C SER A 758 6.81 28.27 15.16
N ILE A 759 6.38 27.03 15.42
CA ILE A 759 7.25 25.97 15.95
C ILE A 759 8.36 25.63 14.94
N LEU A 760 8.01 25.32 13.69
CA LEU A 760 8.98 24.95 12.66
C LEU A 760 9.98 26.09 12.36
N ARG A 761 9.52 27.35 12.37
CA ARG A 761 10.39 28.53 12.26
C ARG A 761 11.34 28.65 13.46
N ALA A 762 10.87 28.40 14.68
CA ALA A 762 11.70 28.40 15.87
C ALA A 762 12.77 27.30 15.83
N GLU A 763 12.42 26.08 15.43
CA GLU A 763 13.38 24.98 15.25
C GLU A 763 14.45 25.33 14.22
N SER A 764 14.04 25.90 13.08
CA SER A 764 14.95 26.29 12.00
C SER A 764 15.95 27.39 12.39
N PHE A 765 15.57 28.30 13.29
CA PHE A 765 16.47 29.31 13.87
C PHE A 765 17.19 28.85 15.15
N GLY A 766 16.90 27.65 15.66
CA GLY A 766 17.45 27.15 16.93
C GLY A 766 16.91 27.85 18.17
N ILE A 767 15.74 28.49 18.07
CA ILE A 767 15.05 29.21 19.16
C ILE A 767 14.35 28.22 20.09
N ALA A 768 14.41 28.48 21.39
CA ALA A 768 13.73 27.64 22.39
C ALA A 768 12.19 27.75 22.27
N ILE A 769 11.52 26.61 22.10
CA ILE A 769 10.05 26.53 22.06
C ILE A 769 9.52 26.49 23.50
N PRO A 770 8.63 27.41 23.91
CA PRO A 770 8.02 27.36 25.25
C PRO A 770 7.05 26.18 25.39
N ASP A 771 6.95 25.59 26.60
CA ASP A 771 6.01 24.49 26.90
C ASP A 771 4.54 24.83 26.56
N TRP A 772 4.19 26.12 26.56
CA TRP A 772 2.85 26.59 26.23
C TRP A 772 2.57 26.70 24.73
N ALA A 773 3.56 26.58 23.84
CA ALA A 773 3.41 26.79 22.40
C ALA A 773 2.34 25.87 21.77
N LYS A 774 2.19 24.65 22.30
CA LYS A 774 1.18 23.67 21.86
C LYS A 774 -0.21 23.89 22.50
N ASN A 775 -0.39 24.91 23.33
CA ASN A 775 -1.68 25.29 23.92
C ASN A 775 -2.34 26.38 23.06
N THR A 776 -3.34 25.96 22.26
CA THR A 776 -4.03 26.84 21.29
C THR A 776 -4.66 28.08 21.93
N SER A 777 -5.16 28.02 23.16
CA SER A 777 -5.71 29.19 23.87
C SER A 777 -4.64 30.22 24.20
N LYS A 778 -3.48 29.80 24.72
CA LYS A 778 -2.36 30.71 25.02
C LYS A 778 -1.72 31.26 23.75
N LEU A 779 -1.67 30.44 22.69
CA LEU A 779 -1.21 30.87 21.38
C LEU A 779 -2.15 31.93 20.78
N ALA A 780 -3.48 31.74 20.86
CA ALA A 780 -4.46 32.73 20.42
C ALA A 780 -4.25 34.10 21.10
N ASP A 781 -4.02 34.12 22.42
CA ASP A 781 -3.73 35.35 23.18
C ASP A 781 -2.41 36.03 22.76
N ALA A 782 -1.45 35.30 22.21
CA ALA A 782 -0.21 35.86 21.66
C ALA A 782 -0.44 36.38 20.23
N VAL A 783 -1.09 35.58 19.37
CA VAL A 783 -1.38 35.92 17.97
C VAL A 783 -2.26 37.17 17.85
N ASN A 784 -3.26 37.32 18.73
CA ASN A 784 -4.15 38.48 18.73
C ASN A 784 -3.46 39.81 19.10
N LYS A 785 -2.20 39.78 19.57
CA LYS A 785 -1.39 40.98 19.86
C LYS A 785 -0.49 41.39 18.68
N VAL A 786 -0.39 40.57 17.64
CA VAL A 786 0.44 40.86 16.47
C VAL A 786 -0.20 41.99 15.67
N ALA A 787 0.54 43.09 15.48
CA ALA A 787 0.12 44.18 14.62
C ALA A 787 0.23 43.73 13.14
N VAL A 788 -0.89 43.70 12.44
CA VAL A 788 -0.98 43.32 11.03
C VAL A 788 -1.10 44.59 10.19
N PRO A 789 -0.17 44.88 9.25
CA PRO A 789 -0.28 46.03 8.38
C PRO A 789 -1.52 45.97 7.48
N GLU A 790 -2.15 47.12 7.23
CA GLU A 790 -3.19 47.21 6.20
C GLU A 790 -2.60 46.99 4.80
N PHE A 791 -3.42 46.42 3.91
CA PHE A 791 -3.02 46.09 2.55
C PHE A 791 -3.46 47.18 1.56
N GLU A 792 -2.50 47.71 0.82
CA GLU A 792 -2.75 48.62 -0.30
C GLU A 792 -2.50 47.90 -1.65
N PRO A 793 -3.50 47.83 -2.55
CA PRO A 793 -3.34 47.16 -3.83
C PRO A 793 -2.43 47.95 -4.78
N LYS A 794 -1.48 47.26 -5.40
CA LYS A 794 -0.55 47.84 -6.39
C LYS A 794 -1.16 47.78 -7.79
N LYS A 795 -1.04 48.87 -8.55
CA LYS A 795 -1.41 48.93 -9.97
C LYS A 795 -0.27 48.41 -10.85
N GLY A 796 -0.61 47.70 -11.93
CA GLY A 796 0.37 47.22 -12.91
C GLY A 796 1.17 45.98 -12.48
N VAL A 797 0.72 45.24 -11.45
CA VAL A 797 1.31 43.95 -11.09
C VAL A 797 1.01 42.95 -12.22
N ASN A 798 2.05 42.39 -12.82
CA ASN A 798 1.90 41.34 -13.84
C ASN A 798 1.68 39.99 -13.16
N ILE A 799 0.47 39.45 -13.28
CA ILE A 799 0.12 38.10 -12.81
C ILE A 799 0.02 37.20 -14.05
N VAL A 800 0.80 36.11 -14.08
CA VAL A 800 0.81 35.17 -15.20
C VAL A 800 -0.51 34.39 -15.23
N THR A 801 -1.21 34.45 -16.36
CA THR A 801 -2.55 33.86 -16.58
C THR A 801 -2.60 32.76 -17.65
N ASP A 802 -1.47 32.50 -18.32
CA ASP A 802 -1.30 31.48 -19.36
C ASP A 802 -0.54 30.27 -18.80
N GLU A 803 -1.14 29.10 -18.93
CA GLU A 803 -0.61 27.80 -18.48
C GLU A 803 0.59 27.32 -19.31
N LYS A 804 0.81 27.90 -20.48
CA LYS A 804 1.96 27.61 -21.35
C LYS A 804 3.14 28.57 -21.15
N ALA A 805 3.02 29.54 -20.24
CA ALA A 805 4.09 30.47 -19.92
C ALA A 805 5.20 29.78 -19.09
N THR A 806 6.23 29.30 -19.78
CA THR A 806 7.41 28.63 -19.20
C THR A 806 8.55 29.59 -18.79
N ASN A 807 8.36 30.89 -18.96
CA ASN A 807 9.44 31.87 -18.86
C ASN A 807 9.76 32.29 -17.42
N LEU A 808 10.83 31.71 -16.87
CA LEU A 808 11.77 32.51 -16.07
C LEU A 808 12.34 33.61 -16.98
N SER A 809 12.36 34.85 -16.50
CA SER A 809 12.82 36.00 -17.28
C SER A 809 14.30 35.85 -17.65
N SER A 810 14.64 36.10 -18.92
CA SER A 810 16.02 36.21 -19.38
C SER A 810 16.76 37.28 -18.58
N ALA A 811 17.98 36.97 -18.11
CA ALA A 811 18.82 37.88 -17.33
C ALA A 811 18.88 39.31 -17.92
N SER A 812 18.50 40.29 -17.12
CA SER A 812 18.53 41.70 -17.47
C SER A 812 19.76 42.40 -16.88
N VAL A 813 20.08 43.59 -17.40
CA VAL A 813 21.17 44.42 -16.85
C VAL A 813 20.86 44.88 -15.41
N ASP A 814 19.57 45.00 -15.06
CA ASP A 814 19.13 45.36 -13.71
C ASP A 814 19.32 44.21 -12.71
N ASP A 815 19.17 42.94 -13.12
CA ASP A 815 19.32 41.78 -12.22
C ASP A 815 20.74 41.73 -11.60
N VAL A 816 21.78 42.01 -12.38
CA VAL A 816 23.18 42.01 -11.90
C VAL A 816 23.40 43.10 -10.84
N ALA A 817 22.84 44.29 -11.04
CA ALA A 817 22.94 45.39 -10.09
C ALA A 817 22.17 45.09 -8.78
N VAL A 818 21.00 44.45 -8.88
CA VAL A 818 20.21 44.02 -7.72
C VAL A 818 20.91 42.89 -6.96
N ILE A 819 21.55 41.94 -7.66
CA ILE A 819 22.37 40.89 -7.05
C ILE A 819 23.49 41.49 -6.17
N ASP A 820 24.19 42.52 -6.65
CA ASP A 820 25.27 43.16 -5.86
C ASP A 820 24.76 43.93 -4.63
N ASP A 821 23.60 44.59 -4.72
CA ASP A 821 22.92 45.24 -3.58
C ASP A 821 22.44 44.20 -2.53
N LEU A 822 21.84 43.10 -2.98
CA LEU A 822 21.41 41.99 -2.11
C LEU A 822 22.58 41.32 -1.40
N LEU A 823 23.69 41.05 -2.11
CA LEU A 823 24.91 40.52 -1.50
C LEU A 823 25.48 41.49 -0.44
N SER A 824 25.45 42.80 -0.70
CA SER A 824 25.90 43.81 0.26
C SER A 824 25.05 43.83 1.53
N LYS A 825 23.71 43.76 1.40
CA LYS A 825 22.77 43.64 2.52
C LYS A 825 22.94 42.33 3.29
N LEU A 826 23.20 41.23 2.58
CA LEU A 826 23.42 39.91 3.16
C LEU A 826 24.71 39.86 3.99
N GLU A 827 25.80 40.48 3.51
CA GLU A 827 27.04 40.67 4.26
C GLU A 827 26.87 41.57 5.50
N GLU A 828 25.95 42.54 5.47
CA GLU A 828 25.59 43.34 6.66
C GLU A 828 24.77 42.52 7.67
N CYS A 829 23.76 41.77 7.21
CA CYS A 829 22.98 40.88 8.07
C CYS A 829 23.87 39.85 8.78
N ALA A 830 24.85 39.29 8.07
CA ALA A 830 25.80 38.31 8.59
C ALA A 830 26.62 38.82 9.79
N LYS A 831 27.04 40.10 9.78
CA LYS A 831 27.80 40.73 10.87
C LYS A 831 26.99 40.82 12.18
N ASN A 832 25.66 40.79 12.08
CA ASN A 832 24.73 40.86 13.20
C ASN A 832 24.30 39.47 13.70
N LEU A 833 24.87 38.38 13.20
CA LEU A 833 24.59 37.00 13.65
C LEU A 833 25.51 36.59 14.82
N PRO A 834 25.05 35.71 15.73
CA PRO A 834 25.92 35.11 16.74
C PRO A 834 27.10 34.35 16.11
N PRO A 835 28.28 34.31 16.76
CA PRO A 835 29.40 33.49 16.30
C PRO A 835 29.01 32.01 16.18
N GLY A 836 29.26 31.42 15.01
CA GLY A 836 28.89 30.02 14.73
C GLY A 836 27.39 29.78 14.49
N PHE A 837 26.60 30.83 14.24
CA PHE A 837 25.20 30.67 13.82
C PHE A 837 25.09 29.84 12.55
N GLN A 838 24.22 28.83 12.60
CA GLN A 838 23.76 28.04 11.47
C GLN A 838 22.26 27.82 11.64
N MET A 839 21.53 27.84 10.53
CA MET A 839 20.13 27.43 10.54
C MET A 839 20.02 25.91 10.55
N LYS A 840 18.89 25.39 11.00
CA LYS A 840 18.53 23.98 10.89
C LYS A 840 17.52 23.83 9.74
N PRO A 841 17.92 23.24 8.60
CA PRO A 841 16.97 22.83 7.57
C PRO A 841 16.03 21.76 8.14
N ILE A 842 14.73 21.97 8.01
CA ILE A 842 13.73 20.97 8.37
C ILE A 842 13.48 20.11 7.13
N GLN A 843 14.05 18.91 7.11
CA GLN A 843 13.69 17.92 6.11
C GLN A 843 12.25 17.45 6.35
N PHE A 844 11.53 17.18 5.28
CA PHE A 844 10.17 16.66 5.38
C PHE A 844 10.17 15.20 5.80
N GLU A 845 9.64 14.95 7.00
CA GLU A 845 9.20 13.62 7.41
C GLU A 845 7.67 13.60 7.48
N LYS A 846 7.06 12.63 6.81
CA LYS A 846 5.60 12.43 6.73
C LYS A 846 5.06 11.52 7.86
N HIS A 847 5.97 10.91 8.62
CA HIS A 847 5.69 9.93 9.67
C HIS A 847 6.18 10.34 11.07
N SER A 848 6.46 11.63 11.30
CA SER A 848 6.93 12.20 12.58
C SER A 848 6.14 13.43 13.03
#